data_AF-A0A925K8A4-F1
#
_entry.id   AF-A0A925K8A4-F1
#
_cell.length_a   1.000
_cell.length_b   1.000
_cell.length_c   1.000
_cell.angle_alpha   90.00
_cell.angle_beta   90.00
_cell.angle_gamma   90.00
#
_symmetry.space_group_name_H-M   'P 1'
#
loop_
_entity.id
_entity.type
_entity.pdbx_description
1 polymer ?
#
loop_
_entity_poly.entity_id
_entity_poly.type
_entity_poly.pdbx_seq_one_letter_code
_entity_poly.pdbx_strand_id
1 'polypeptide(L)'
;MKKVLLSVLCVTSVYIAAAQNDAWSSNNAAGRIVTAKAVSRQSFPTEFKLFNFNAASFKQQLFSIAGSNATKHSTIISLPNADGKLEQYEITEASNFDAQLQAQFPDIRAFSGKGITDPYATLKLSYSPQGMQTMVFRTGKLNEFMEAYAADNSVYAVYKAQRKAGNLNWSCSVQEEQLINGINARVMNSGITQRSGGNLKTMRLAQSCTGEYANYFGATSSAQVALVLAAFNATLTRCNGVYEKDLALHLNLISQTTNVIFYNASTDPYSNASVGTASSNANNANGWNIQLQNTLNTTLGGSLSASNALYDIGHLFGGSGGGGNAGCIGCICVNPTANGQKQKGSGFTSPGDAIPQGDNFDIDYVAHEVGHQLGANHTFSNGTEGTGVNKEVGSGISIMGYAGITANDVAPHSIAYFHQASIAQIQSNLNSKTCPVTTNITGATPVVAAVGNFTIPISTPFALTGSASDADGDALTYSWEQDNNGTTATEGANSKASPTKTVGPNFISFAPTASPVRYFPQLATILAGGLTTAPLPGGDAGMTMEALSSVSRTLNFRLTVRDNAAYSATAPVSVGQTQFTDMVVTVSNTSGPFAVTSPNTNVTWAGNSTQTINWSVANTTAAPVSCANVKISLSTDGGLTFPTVLIASTPNDGSQAVTIPATPGTAARVKIESVGNIFFDISNTNFIIGGAVACGAPAGLSSSAVTTSSATVSWAAVTGATSYDVDYKTNASGTWINAATGNTALSANLSGLIAATLYDWRVRANCTSASSAYTAAQFTTTSPASCNAPGGLASSAITTSSATISWTAVSGGTSYDVDYKTNASGTWTNAATASTSLSVNLSGLSASTLYDWRVRTNCASGSSTYTTAQFTTQTAGGCGTAFEPNESIAAAALINAGVANSAAITTATDNDYFRIVTTGSSNNVFTLAGPAGVDYDLTIYNSAGTSIGTGTSGTANETVSLNNQAAGTYYIRVFGYNGANSATCYTITATVTPVAQGCQSAYDVSSNGTSAGAAAIPFNTDIKGLISPSGDNDYYQFVITNAGTATITLTTLPADYELAIYSSNGTTQLASSTNGSTNSETITRTYTAGTYYARVWGYNNANNATSCYTLKVQLGTASKNEYAVKEAAILKMSPNPTSNILNISLLGAEVYRQSVIQVMDARGKIVMEQQLKRNTQSVDVSKLAAGTYVVKISNGSSVITSKFVKQ
;
A
#
# COMPACT_ATOMS: atom_id res chain seq x y z
N MET A 1 22.40 -72.94 23.12
CA MET A 1 21.93 -72.61 21.76
C MET A 1 20.57 -71.88 21.79
N LYS A 2 20.49 -70.70 22.41
CA LYS A 2 19.26 -69.86 22.47
C LYS A 2 19.55 -68.36 22.27
N LYS A 3 20.74 -68.00 21.76
CA LYS A 3 21.16 -66.61 21.53
C LYS A 3 21.49 -66.27 20.07
N VAL A 4 21.30 -67.21 19.13
CA VAL A 4 21.56 -66.98 17.68
C VAL A 4 20.26 -66.91 16.87
N LEU A 5 19.09 -67.27 17.44
CA LEU A 5 17.81 -67.22 16.73
C LEU A 5 17.04 -65.89 16.90
N LEU A 6 17.46 -65.00 17.80
CA LEU A 6 16.76 -63.72 18.06
C LEU A 6 17.37 -62.53 17.29
N SER A 7 18.58 -62.70 16.76
CA SER A 7 19.30 -61.66 16.01
C SER A 7 18.94 -61.62 14.52
N VAL A 8 18.33 -62.69 13.99
CA VAL A 8 17.93 -62.81 12.58
C VAL A 8 16.45 -62.45 12.36
N LEU A 9 15.64 -62.34 13.42
CA LEU A 9 14.21 -61.99 13.32
C LEU A 9 13.90 -60.49 13.53
N CYS A 10 14.85 -59.70 14.03
CA CYS A 10 14.69 -58.25 14.24
C CYS A 10 15.36 -57.37 13.16
N VAL A 11 16.05 -57.96 12.18
CA VAL A 11 16.70 -57.22 11.07
C VAL A 11 15.96 -57.42 9.73
N THR A 12 14.91 -58.25 9.69
CA THR A 12 14.05 -58.48 8.50
C THR A 12 12.63 -57.91 8.65
N SER A 13 12.33 -57.21 9.75
CA SER A 13 11.00 -56.64 10.05
C SER A 13 10.95 -55.10 10.05
N VAL A 14 12.04 -54.42 9.68
CA VAL A 14 12.11 -52.93 9.57
C VAL A 14 12.43 -52.46 8.12
N TYR A 15 12.49 -53.36 7.15
CA TYR A 15 12.65 -53.04 5.72
C TYR A 15 11.40 -53.29 4.86
N ILE A 16 10.21 -53.35 5.45
CA ILE A 16 8.94 -53.38 4.72
C ILE A 16 7.90 -52.46 5.41
N ALA A 17 8.16 -51.15 5.40
CA ALA A 17 7.12 -50.14 5.73
C ALA A 17 7.44 -48.73 5.20
N ALA A 18 8.31 -48.59 4.19
CA ALA A 18 8.61 -47.31 3.56
C ALA A 18 8.98 -47.46 2.07
N ALA A 19 8.33 -48.36 1.35
CA ALA A 19 8.19 -48.18 -0.09
C ALA A 19 7.05 -47.18 -0.29
N GLN A 20 7.36 -45.90 -0.51
CA GLN A 20 6.43 -45.02 -1.22
C GLN A 20 6.14 -45.71 -2.55
N ASN A 21 4.94 -46.26 -2.66
CA ASN A 21 4.49 -46.99 -3.83
C ASN A 21 4.11 -45.93 -4.88
N ASP A 22 5.12 -45.25 -5.43
CA ASP A 22 4.92 -44.13 -6.35
C ASP A 22 4.18 -44.64 -7.58
N ALA A 23 2.90 -44.27 -7.68
CA ALA A 23 2.04 -44.63 -8.81
C ALA A 23 2.48 -43.96 -10.12
N TRP A 24 3.37 -42.96 -10.03
CA TRP A 24 3.74 -42.07 -11.11
C TRP A 24 5.25 -41.92 -11.22
N SER A 25 5.78 -42.00 -12.44
CA SER A 25 7.13 -41.54 -12.78
C SER A 25 7.11 -40.79 -14.10
N SER A 26 7.96 -39.79 -14.27
CA SER A 26 8.04 -39.07 -15.54
C SER A 26 8.46 -40.01 -16.67
N ASN A 27 7.78 -39.92 -17.81
CA ASN A 27 8.15 -40.65 -19.01
C ASN A 27 8.97 -39.74 -19.93
N ASN A 28 10.29 -39.95 -19.92
CA ASN A 28 11.25 -39.26 -20.78
C ASN A 28 11.82 -40.20 -21.87
N ALA A 29 11.18 -41.35 -22.10
CA ALA A 29 11.74 -42.37 -22.99
C ALA A 29 11.56 -41.98 -24.46
N ALA A 30 12.62 -42.14 -25.27
CA ALA A 30 12.60 -41.88 -26.72
C ALA A 30 11.94 -43.01 -27.55
N GLY A 31 11.27 -43.97 -26.88
CA GLY A 31 10.65 -45.12 -27.52
C GLY A 31 9.33 -44.76 -28.22
N ARG A 32 9.00 -45.47 -29.31
CA ARG A 32 7.72 -45.28 -30.01
C ARG A 32 6.57 -45.84 -29.16
N ILE A 33 5.71 -44.97 -28.64
CA ILE A 33 4.48 -45.34 -27.93
C ILE A 33 3.35 -45.56 -28.95
N VAL A 34 2.61 -46.67 -28.82
CA VAL A 34 1.35 -46.85 -29.57
C VAL A 34 0.28 -46.03 -28.85
N THR A 35 -0.19 -44.97 -29.50
CA THR A 35 -1.10 -44.01 -28.87
C THR A 35 -2.52 -44.54 -28.76
N ALA A 36 -3.23 -44.17 -27.70
CA ALA A 36 -4.66 -44.45 -27.55
C ALA A 36 -5.49 -43.76 -28.65
N LYS A 37 -6.68 -44.30 -28.97
CA LYS A 37 -7.59 -43.71 -29.98
C LYS A 37 -7.96 -42.25 -29.68
N ALA A 38 -8.02 -41.88 -28.40
CA ALA A 38 -8.32 -40.52 -27.96
C ALA A 38 -7.30 -39.48 -28.43
N VAL A 39 -6.05 -39.90 -28.67
CA VAL A 39 -4.93 -39.01 -29.03
C VAL A 39 -5.05 -38.46 -30.44
N SER A 40 -5.78 -39.14 -31.32
CA SER A 40 -6.03 -38.65 -32.69
C SER A 40 -7.17 -37.63 -32.77
N ARG A 41 -7.81 -37.26 -31.65
CA ARG A 41 -8.88 -36.26 -31.66
C ARG A 41 -8.34 -34.91 -32.09
N GLN A 42 -9.16 -34.15 -32.81
CA GLN A 42 -8.72 -32.86 -33.34
C GLN A 42 -8.40 -31.85 -32.24
N SER A 43 -8.99 -32.03 -31.06
CA SER A 43 -8.76 -31.21 -29.88
C SER A 43 -7.69 -31.73 -28.92
N PHE A 44 -6.92 -32.77 -29.28
CA PHE A 44 -5.88 -33.26 -28.37
C PHE A 44 -4.86 -32.13 -28.09
N PRO A 45 -4.45 -31.91 -26.83
CA PRO A 45 -3.53 -30.84 -26.46
C PRO A 45 -2.21 -30.95 -27.22
N THR A 46 -1.65 -29.81 -27.62
CA THR A 46 -0.30 -29.76 -28.20
C THR A 46 0.80 -29.63 -27.15
N GLU A 47 0.47 -29.14 -25.96
CA GLU A 47 1.39 -29.07 -24.82
C GLU A 47 0.90 -29.99 -23.71
N PHE A 48 1.67 -31.03 -23.42
CA PHE A 48 1.38 -32.00 -22.36
C PHE A 48 2.67 -32.64 -21.85
N LYS A 49 2.60 -33.23 -20.66
CA LYS A 49 3.68 -34.05 -20.08
C LYS A 49 3.23 -35.49 -19.95
N LEU A 50 4.16 -36.42 -20.17
CA LEU A 50 3.88 -37.86 -20.10
C LEU A 50 4.39 -38.48 -18.80
N PHE A 51 3.60 -39.38 -18.22
CA PHE A 51 3.94 -40.10 -16.99
C PHE A 51 3.63 -41.58 -17.14
N ASN A 52 4.55 -42.44 -16.69
CA ASN A 52 4.28 -43.86 -16.51
C ASN A 52 3.36 -44.06 -15.31
N PHE A 53 2.42 -44.99 -15.43
CA PHE A 53 1.40 -45.26 -14.43
C PHE A 53 1.48 -46.70 -13.90
N ASN A 54 1.59 -46.85 -12.58
CA ASN A 54 1.47 -48.14 -11.91
C ASN A 54 0.01 -48.37 -11.48
N ALA A 55 -0.76 -49.01 -12.36
CA ALA A 55 -2.19 -49.24 -12.14
C ALA A 55 -2.50 -50.11 -10.92
N ALA A 56 -1.63 -51.08 -10.59
CA ALA A 56 -1.88 -52.03 -9.50
C ALA A 56 -1.81 -51.36 -8.12
N SER A 57 -0.76 -50.55 -7.88
CA SER A 57 -0.61 -49.83 -6.61
C SER A 57 -1.70 -48.76 -6.44
N PHE A 58 -2.02 -48.05 -7.53
CA PHE A 58 -3.05 -47.01 -7.51
C PHE A 58 -4.45 -47.59 -7.27
N LYS A 59 -4.80 -48.71 -7.92
CA LYS A 59 -6.06 -49.42 -7.67
C LYS A 59 -6.21 -49.81 -6.21
N GLN A 60 -5.16 -50.36 -5.60
CA GLN A 60 -5.19 -50.78 -4.20
C GLN A 60 -5.51 -49.60 -3.26
N GLN A 61 -4.96 -48.42 -3.54
CA GLN A 61 -5.25 -47.20 -2.77
C GLN A 61 -6.70 -46.74 -2.95
N LEU A 62 -7.17 -46.59 -4.19
CA LEU A 62 -8.53 -46.14 -4.49
C LEU A 62 -9.60 -47.10 -3.93
N PHE A 63 -9.40 -48.41 -4.06
CA PHE A 63 -10.39 -49.40 -3.65
C PHE A 63 -10.41 -49.64 -2.13
N SER A 64 -9.48 -49.03 -1.37
CA SER A 64 -9.54 -49.04 0.09
C SER A 64 -10.72 -48.24 0.67
N ILE A 65 -11.31 -47.35 -0.14
CA ILE A 65 -12.42 -46.45 0.20
C ILE A 65 -13.69 -46.69 -0.63
N ALA A 66 -13.71 -47.73 -1.49
CA ALA A 66 -14.80 -47.95 -2.46
C ALA A 66 -15.56 -49.26 -2.20
N GLY A 67 -16.89 -49.22 -2.33
CA GLY A 67 -17.77 -50.39 -2.23
C GLY A 67 -17.91 -50.99 -0.83
N SER A 68 -18.53 -52.18 -0.74
CA SER A 68 -18.89 -52.83 0.53
C SER A 68 -17.72 -53.31 1.39
N ASN A 69 -16.50 -53.32 0.82
CA ASN A 69 -15.27 -53.69 1.52
C ASN A 69 -14.41 -52.47 1.89
N ALA A 70 -14.95 -51.24 1.77
CA ALA A 70 -14.25 -50.03 2.16
C ALA A 70 -13.80 -50.13 3.63
N THR A 71 -12.51 -49.91 3.86
CA THR A 71 -11.89 -49.94 5.20
C THR A 71 -11.77 -48.55 5.82
N LYS A 72 -11.98 -47.51 5.00
CA LYS A 72 -11.89 -46.08 5.33
C LYS A 72 -12.89 -45.30 4.48
N HIS A 73 -13.21 -44.08 4.91
CA HIS A 73 -14.09 -43.17 4.16
C HIS A 73 -13.34 -42.32 3.12
N SER A 74 -12.11 -41.90 3.43
CA SER A 74 -11.24 -41.14 2.54
C SER A 74 -9.83 -41.73 2.48
N THR A 75 -9.10 -41.40 1.42
CA THR A 75 -7.66 -41.70 1.28
C THR A 75 -6.93 -40.54 0.62
N ILE A 76 -5.63 -40.45 0.83
CA ILE A 76 -4.77 -39.46 0.16
C ILE A 76 -4.12 -40.12 -1.04
N ILE A 77 -4.24 -39.49 -2.20
CA ILE A 77 -3.54 -39.88 -3.43
C ILE A 77 -2.61 -38.77 -3.89
N SER A 78 -1.61 -39.14 -4.70
CA SER A 78 -0.75 -38.19 -5.40
C SER A 78 -0.96 -38.28 -6.91
N LEU A 79 -1.09 -37.13 -7.56
CA LEU A 79 -1.22 -37.01 -9.02
C LEU A 79 -0.20 -36.00 -9.56
N PRO A 80 0.44 -36.26 -10.71
CA PRO A 80 1.21 -35.24 -11.41
C PRO A 80 0.31 -34.14 -11.96
N ASN A 81 0.73 -32.89 -11.81
CA ASN A 81 0.10 -31.72 -12.43
C ASN A 81 0.75 -31.41 -13.80
N ALA A 82 0.19 -30.45 -14.55
CA ALA A 82 0.68 -30.10 -15.89
C ALA A 82 2.09 -29.47 -15.87
N ASP A 83 2.53 -28.95 -14.72
CA ASP A 83 3.89 -28.46 -14.51
C ASP A 83 4.87 -29.61 -14.14
N GLY A 84 4.36 -30.84 -13.99
CA GLY A 84 5.11 -32.07 -13.73
C GLY A 84 5.51 -32.30 -12.27
N LYS A 85 4.86 -31.60 -11.34
CA LYS A 85 5.02 -31.80 -9.90
C LYS A 85 3.90 -32.71 -9.39
N LEU A 86 4.19 -33.51 -8.36
CA LEU A 86 3.15 -34.29 -7.68
C LEU A 86 2.38 -33.40 -6.69
N GLU A 87 1.06 -33.49 -6.74
CA GLU A 87 0.14 -32.84 -5.81
C GLU A 87 -0.70 -33.89 -5.08
N GLN A 88 -1.01 -33.60 -3.81
CA GLN A 88 -1.80 -34.48 -2.96
C GLN A 88 -3.26 -34.05 -2.89
N TYR A 89 -4.15 -35.02 -2.91
CA TYR A 89 -5.60 -34.84 -2.78
C TYR A 89 -6.14 -35.81 -1.74
N GLU A 90 -7.00 -35.32 -0.85
CA GLU A 90 -7.89 -36.19 -0.06
C GLU A 90 -9.12 -36.48 -0.92
N ILE A 91 -9.40 -37.76 -1.17
CA ILE A 91 -10.48 -38.21 -2.04
C ILE A 91 -11.46 -39.12 -1.31
N THR A 92 -12.72 -39.10 -1.76
CA THR A 92 -13.83 -39.96 -1.35
C THR A 92 -14.50 -40.59 -2.57
N GLU A 93 -15.23 -41.70 -2.38
CA GLU A 93 -16.02 -42.32 -3.44
C GLU A 93 -17.19 -41.41 -3.84
N ALA A 94 -17.35 -41.21 -5.15
CA ALA A 94 -18.35 -40.36 -5.78
C ALA A 94 -18.99 -41.12 -6.96
N SER A 95 -19.55 -42.30 -6.68
CA SER A 95 -20.17 -43.16 -7.69
C SER A 95 -21.18 -42.38 -8.53
N ASN A 96 -21.07 -42.50 -9.86
CA ASN A 96 -22.10 -42.03 -10.79
C ASN A 96 -23.13 -43.12 -11.12
N PHE A 97 -23.07 -44.28 -10.47
CA PHE A 97 -23.98 -45.41 -10.67
C PHE A 97 -24.95 -45.48 -9.49
N ASP A 98 -26.21 -45.82 -9.76
CA ASP A 98 -27.10 -46.27 -8.69
C ASP A 98 -26.53 -47.53 -7.99
N ALA A 99 -27.03 -47.82 -6.79
CA ALA A 99 -26.50 -48.92 -5.98
C ALA A 99 -26.59 -50.30 -6.69
N GLN A 100 -27.63 -50.52 -7.50
CA GLN A 100 -27.85 -51.80 -8.18
C GLN A 100 -26.90 -51.98 -9.38
N LEU A 101 -26.65 -50.92 -10.15
CA LEU A 101 -25.68 -50.90 -11.24
C LEU A 101 -24.26 -50.97 -10.69
N GLN A 102 -23.99 -50.26 -9.59
CA GLN A 102 -22.67 -50.26 -8.98
C GLN A 102 -22.26 -51.65 -8.46
N ALA A 103 -23.21 -52.40 -7.90
CA ALA A 103 -23.01 -53.78 -7.47
C ALA A 103 -22.70 -54.73 -8.64
N GLN A 104 -23.27 -54.49 -9.82
CA GLN A 104 -23.02 -55.30 -11.03
C GLN A 104 -21.65 -55.02 -11.64
N PHE A 105 -21.15 -53.78 -11.54
CA PHE A 105 -19.87 -53.36 -12.12
C PHE A 105 -18.92 -52.81 -11.03
N PRO A 106 -18.41 -53.68 -10.14
CA PRO A 106 -17.64 -53.27 -8.96
C PRO A 106 -16.23 -52.76 -9.27
N ASP A 107 -15.77 -52.75 -10.52
CA ASP A 107 -14.47 -52.20 -10.92
C ASP A 107 -14.54 -50.85 -11.64
N ILE A 108 -15.75 -50.35 -11.94
CA ILE A 108 -15.96 -49.02 -12.54
C ILE A 108 -16.34 -48.06 -11.42
N ARG A 109 -15.53 -47.02 -11.20
CA ARG A 109 -15.66 -46.09 -10.08
C ARG A 109 -15.42 -44.65 -10.48
N ALA A 110 -15.96 -43.75 -9.66
CA ALA A 110 -15.71 -42.33 -9.72
C ALA A 110 -15.43 -41.80 -8.31
N PHE A 111 -14.58 -40.78 -8.24
CA PHE A 111 -14.07 -40.21 -7.00
C PHE A 111 -14.06 -38.69 -7.10
N SER A 112 -14.22 -38.06 -5.94
CA SER A 112 -14.22 -36.63 -5.73
C SER A 112 -13.17 -36.30 -4.68
N GLY A 113 -12.45 -35.18 -4.82
CA GLY A 113 -11.45 -34.82 -3.84
C GLY A 113 -11.18 -33.34 -3.71
N LYS A 114 -10.56 -33.00 -2.58
CA LYS A 114 -10.02 -31.66 -2.27
C LYS A 114 -8.51 -31.69 -2.26
N GLY A 115 -7.89 -30.65 -2.79
CA GLY A 115 -6.44 -30.53 -2.78
C GLY A 115 -5.89 -30.28 -1.38
N ILE A 116 -4.78 -30.96 -1.06
CA ILE A 116 -4.00 -30.74 0.15
C ILE A 116 -2.82 -29.82 -0.17
N THR A 117 -2.18 -30.03 -1.34
CA THR A 117 -1.09 -29.18 -1.81
C THR A 117 -1.60 -27.83 -2.31
N ASP A 118 -2.74 -27.82 -2.99
CA ASP A 118 -3.46 -26.63 -3.43
C ASP A 118 -4.89 -26.67 -2.85
N PRO A 119 -5.17 -25.95 -1.76
CA PRO A 119 -6.47 -25.99 -1.08
C PRO A 119 -7.63 -25.44 -1.92
N TYR A 120 -7.35 -24.73 -3.03
CA TYR A 120 -8.37 -24.23 -3.95
C TYR A 120 -8.68 -25.19 -5.10
N ALA A 121 -8.00 -26.34 -5.16
CA ALA A 121 -8.20 -27.32 -6.22
C ALA A 121 -9.22 -28.40 -5.79
N THR A 122 -10.13 -28.74 -6.69
CA THR A 122 -11.01 -29.92 -6.53
C THR A 122 -10.75 -30.91 -7.66
N LEU A 123 -10.77 -32.19 -7.32
CA LEU A 123 -10.45 -33.30 -8.22
C LEU A 123 -11.70 -34.11 -8.55
N LYS A 124 -11.84 -34.46 -9.82
CA LYS A 124 -12.72 -35.51 -10.33
C LYS A 124 -11.89 -36.59 -10.98
N LEU A 125 -12.10 -37.84 -10.58
CA LEU A 125 -11.32 -38.98 -11.05
C LEU A 125 -12.24 -40.15 -11.35
N SER A 126 -12.23 -40.62 -12.60
CA SER A 126 -12.88 -41.86 -12.99
C SER A 126 -11.83 -42.97 -13.08
N TYR A 127 -12.17 -44.19 -12.68
CA TYR A 127 -11.30 -45.36 -12.77
C TYR A 127 -12.08 -46.58 -13.27
N SER A 128 -11.49 -47.32 -14.19
CA SER A 128 -12.03 -48.59 -14.69
C SER A 128 -10.91 -49.51 -15.19
N PRO A 129 -11.20 -50.78 -15.56
CA PRO A 129 -10.24 -51.61 -16.28
C PRO A 129 -9.75 -51.00 -17.61
N GLN A 130 -10.48 -50.04 -18.18
CA GLN A 130 -10.08 -49.29 -19.38
C GLN A 130 -9.17 -48.09 -19.08
N GLY A 131 -8.74 -47.93 -17.82
CA GLY A 131 -7.88 -46.84 -17.38
C GLY A 131 -8.64 -45.79 -16.55
N MET A 132 -7.91 -44.72 -16.24
CA MET A 132 -8.36 -43.58 -15.47
C MET A 132 -8.56 -42.34 -16.36
N GLN A 133 -9.43 -41.41 -15.95
CA GLN A 133 -9.39 -40.03 -16.42
C GLN A 133 -9.56 -39.07 -15.25
N THR A 134 -8.97 -37.88 -15.33
CA THR A 134 -9.19 -36.84 -14.33
C THR A 134 -9.59 -35.50 -14.93
N MET A 135 -10.17 -34.68 -14.07
CA MET A 135 -10.28 -33.23 -14.22
C MET A 135 -9.99 -32.59 -12.87
N VAL A 136 -9.09 -31.62 -12.86
CA VAL A 136 -8.79 -30.79 -11.70
C VAL A 136 -9.28 -29.38 -11.97
N PHE A 137 -10.24 -28.92 -11.17
CA PHE A 137 -10.66 -27.53 -11.18
C PHE A 137 -9.56 -26.69 -10.54
N ARG A 138 -9.10 -25.67 -11.27
CA ARG A 138 -8.05 -24.75 -10.81
C ARG A 138 -8.64 -23.35 -10.61
N THR A 139 -8.22 -22.71 -9.53
CA THR A 139 -8.63 -21.35 -9.22
C THR A 139 -7.69 -20.34 -9.88
N GLY A 140 -8.24 -19.41 -10.67
CA GLY A 140 -7.47 -18.39 -11.40
C GLY A 140 -6.54 -18.93 -12.50
N LYS A 141 -6.67 -20.21 -12.89
CA LYS A 141 -5.89 -20.87 -13.94
C LYS A 141 -6.80 -21.78 -14.76
N LEU A 142 -6.31 -22.23 -15.90
CA LEU A 142 -7.00 -23.25 -16.70
C LEU A 142 -7.07 -24.58 -15.93
N ASN A 143 -8.20 -25.27 -16.08
CA ASN A 143 -8.38 -26.61 -15.52
C ASN A 143 -7.37 -27.59 -16.14
N GLU A 144 -7.01 -28.61 -15.37
CA GLU A 144 -6.06 -29.63 -15.78
C GLU A 144 -6.76 -30.96 -15.98
N PHE A 145 -6.29 -31.71 -16.97
CA PHE A 145 -6.83 -33.00 -17.35
C PHE A 145 -5.71 -34.04 -17.41
N MET A 146 -6.09 -35.27 -17.11
CA MET A 146 -5.22 -36.44 -17.26
C MET A 146 -5.97 -37.54 -17.99
N GLU A 147 -5.35 -38.07 -19.04
CA GLU A 147 -5.94 -39.09 -19.91
C GLU A 147 -4.87 -40.07 -20.42
N ALA A 148 -5.30 -41.28 -20.76
CA ALA A 148 -4.41 -42.30 -21.30
C ALA A 148 -3.80 -41.82 -22.63
N TYR A 149 -2.47 -41.83 -22.70
CA TYR A 149 -1.72 -41.54 -23.92
C TYR A 149 -1.34 -42.83 -24.66
N ALA A 150 -0.92 -43.87 -23.93
CA ALA A 150 -0.65 -45.18 -24.50
C ALA A 150 -1.92 -46.03 -24.61
N ALA A 151 -2.05 -46.82 -25.68
CA ALA A 151 -3.21 -47.68 -25.95
C ALA A 151 -3.41 -48.79 -24.91
N ASP A 152 -2.37 -49.14 -24.15
CA ASP A 152 -2.40 -50.12 -23.07
C ASP A 152 -2.59 -49.50 -21.67
N ASN A 153 -2.85 -48.18 -21.62
CA ASN A 153 -3.01 -47.40 -20.39
C ASN A 153 -1.77 -47.36 -19.46
N SER A 154 -0.58 -47.65 -19.98
CA SER A 154 0.67 -47.59 -19.21
C SER A 154 1.24 -46.17 -19.07
N VAL A 155 0.87 -45.26 -19.97
CA VAL A 155 1.36 -43.87 -20.02
C VAL A 155 0.19 -42.90 -20.12
N TYR A 156 0.22 -41.84 -19.31
CA TYR A 156 -0.79 -40.78 -19.26
C TYR A 156 -0.23 -39.44 -19.68
N ALA A 157 -1.04 -38.67 -20.40
CA ALA A 157 -0.80 -37.26 -20.68
C ALA A 157 -1.46 -36.39 -19.62
N VAL A 158 -0.72 -35.42 -19.09
CA VAL A 158 -1.21 -34.37 -18.19
C VAL A 158 -1.08 -33.03 -18.88
N TYR A 159 -2.16 -32.28 -18.94
CA TYR A 159 -2.24 -31.05 -19.70
C TYR A 159 -3.24 -30.05 -19.10
N LYS A 160 -3.07 -28.78 -19.44
CA LYS A 160 -4.05 -27.72 -19.18
C LYS A 160 -5.05 -27.70 -20.34
N ALA A 161 -6.29 -27.29 -20.10
CA ALA A 161 -7.28 -27.09 -21.17
C ALA A 161 -6.65 -26.29 -22.34
N GLN A 162 -6.62 -26.88 -23.54
CA GLN A 162 -5.97 -26.29 -24.72
C GLN A 162 -6.67 -26.72 -26.00
N ARG A 163 -6.72 -25.85 -27.02
CA ARG A 163 -7.16 -26.24 -28.36
C ARG A 163 -6.67 -25.31 -29.47
N LYS A 164 -6.55 -25.84 -30.70
CA LYS A 164 -6.39 -25.07 -31.95
C LYS A 164 -7.76 -24.60 -32.49
N ALA A 165 -7.86 -23.33 -32.88
CA ALA A 165 -9.07 -22.70 -33.41
C ALA A 165 -9.58 -23.36 -34.73
N GLY A 166 -10.90 -23.31 -34.95
CA GLY A 166 -11.52 -23.43 -36.28
C GLY A 166 -11.93 -24.82 -36.80
N ASN A 167 -11.83 -25.90 -36.01
CA ASN A 167 -11.97 -27.27 -36.56
C ASN A 167 -13.15 -28.12 -36.06
N LEU A 168 -13.96 -27.70 -35.08
CA LEU A 168 -15.12 -28.52 -34.65
C LEU A 168 -16.41 -27.96 -35.26
N ASN A 169 -17.04 -28.75 -36.12
CA ASN A 169 -18.37 -28.49 -36.66
C ASN A 169 -19.41 -28.86 -35.59
N TRP A 170 -19.58 -27.99 -34.59
CA TRP A 170 -20.63 -28.12 -33.58
C TRP A 170 -21.77 -27.14 -33.87
N SER A 171 -23.00 -27.63 -33.78
CA SER A 171 -24.21 -26.83 -33.87
C SER A 171 -25.20 -27.35 -32.84
N CYS A 172 -25.67 -26.46 -31.96
CA CYS A 172 -26.81 -26.71 -31.09
C CYS A 172 -28.06 -26.08 -31.73
N SER A 173 -29.13 -26.86 -31.85
CA SER A 173 -30.33 -26.49 -32.61
C SER A 173 -31.63 -26.73 -31.83
N VAL A 174 -31.75 -26.11 -30.66
CA VAL A 174 -32.95 -26.24 -29.82
C VAL A 174 -33.99 -25.17 -30.20
N GLN A 175 -35.27 -25.56 -30.34
CA GLN A 175 -36.40 -24.65 -30.57
C GLN A 175 -37.57 -25.02 -29.65
N GLU A 176 -37.79 -24.28 -28.56
CA GLU A 176 -39.01 -24.39 -27.73
C GLU A 176 -39.17 -23.20 -26.76
N GLU A 177 -40.22 -22.38 -26.90
CA GLU A 177 -40.36 -21.12 -26.13
C GLU A 177 -41.25 -21.21 -24.86
N GLN A 178 -42.19 -22.17 -24.77
CA GLN A 178 -43.30 -22.07 -23.82
C GLN A 178 -42.95 -22.31 -22.34
N LEU A 179 -42.21 -23.39 -22.01
CA LEU A 179 -41.83 -23.68 -20.61
C LEU A 179 -40.79 -22.68 -20.08
N ILE A 180 -39.97 -22.15 -20.99
CA ILE A 180 -38.89 -21.21 -20.72
C ILE A 180 -39.44 -19.85 -20.28
N ASN A 181 -40.46 -19.32 -20.97
CA ASN A 181 -41.11 -18.08 -20.57
C ASN A 181 -41.63 -18.15 -19.12
N GLY A 182 -42.11 -19.32 -18.69
CA GLY A 182 -42.48 -19.56 -17.30
C GLY A 182 -41.30 -19.56 -16.32
N ILE A 183 -40.16 -20.16 -16.68
CA ILE A 183 -38.93 -20.15 -15.86
C ILE A 183 -38.38 -18.72 -15.75
N ASN A 184 -38.30 -17.99 -16.85
CA ASN A 184 -37.78 -16.62 -16.88
C ASN A 184 -38.69 -15.65 -16.12
N ALA A 185 -40.02 -15.78 -16.26
CA ALA A 185 -40.96 -15.04 -15.45
C ALA A 185 -40.77 -15.30 -13.95
N ARG A 186 -40.53 -16.57 -13.55
CA ARG A 186 -40.19 -16.89 -12.16
C ARG A 186 -38.87 -16.24 -11.74
N VAL A 187 -37.81 -16.34 -12.53
CA VAL A 187 -36.52 -15.71 -12.20
C VAL A 187 -36.68 -14.20 -11.98
N MET A 188 -37.45 -13.51 -12.84
CA MET A 188 -37.70 -12.07 -12.76
C MET A 188 -38.63 -11.68 -11.60
N ASN A 189 -39.64 -12.50 -11.27
CA ASN A 189 -40.65 -12.17 -10.25
C ASN A 189 -40.31 -12.63 -8.83
N SER A 190 -39.40 -13.61 -8.67
CA SER A 190 -39.24 -14.32 -7.39
C SER A 190 -38.38 -13.59 -6.35
N GLY A 191 -37.82 -12.40 -6.65
CA GLY A 191 -36.93 -11.69 -5.72
C GLY A 191 -35.87 -12.62 -5.10
N ILE A 192 -35.31 -13.51 -5.91
CA ILE A 192 -34.53 -14.67 -5.44
C ILE A 192 -33.37 -14.15 -4.61
N THR A 193 -33.37 -14.45 -3.31
CA THR A 193 -32.37 -13.96 -2.35
C THR A 193 -31.24 -14.97 -2.09
N GLN A 194 -31.31 -16.22 -2.60
CA GLN A 194 -30.27 -17.27 -2.43
C GLN A 194 -30.33 -18.35 -3.55
N ARG A 195 -29.21 -19.05 -3.90
CA ARG A 195 -29.27 -20.30 -4.74
C ARG A 195 -28.19 -21.33 -4.39
N SER A 196 -28.56 -22.62 -4.50
CA SER A 196 -28.19 -23.82 -3.70
C SER A 196 -28.72 -23.72 -2.27
N GLY A 197 -29.89 -24.33 -2.01
CA GLY A 197 -30.66 -24.14 -0.77
C GLY A 197 -30.17 -24.96 0.42
N GLY A 198 -28.85 -25.11 0.59
CA GLY A 198 -28.28 -25.97 1.64
C GLY A 198 -28.66 -27.44 1.44
N ASN A 199 -28.81 -27.88 0.20
CA ASN A 199 -29.16 -29.26 -0.12
C ASN A 199 -28.53 -29.74 -1.44
N LEU A 200 -28.29 -31.04 -1.50
CA LEU A 200 -27.88 -31.80 -2.67
C LEU A 200 -29.13 -32.34 -3.39
N LYS A 201 -29.18 -32.19 -4.70
CA LYS A 201 -30.15 -32.86 -5.58
C LYS A 201 -29.46 -34.04 -6.27
N THR A 202 -30.01 -35.24 -6.14
CA THR A 202 -29.56 -36.41 -6.90
C THR A 202 -30.64 -36.83 -7.89
N MET A 203 -30.29 -36.93 -9.18
CA MET A 203 -31.23 -37.30 -10.25
C MET A 203 -30.82 -38.59 -10.93
N ARG A 204 -31.82 -39.35 -11.37
CA ARG A 204 -31.67 -40.62 -12.09
C ARG A 204 -31.56 -40.36 -13.59
N LEU A 205 -30.44 -40.75 -14.18
CA LEU A 205 -30.12 -40.61 -15.59
C LEU A 205 -30.34 -41.95 -16.31
N ALA A 206 -31.19 -41.91 -17.35
CA ALA A 206 -31.26 -42.97 -18.37
C ALA A 206 -30.39 -42.58 -19.57
N GLN A 207 -29.16 -43.10 -19.63
CA GLN A 207 -28.22 -42.81 -20.70
C GLN A 207 -28.30 -43.89 -21.79
N SER A 208 -28.55 -43.48 -23.03
CA SER A 208 -28.50 -44.35 -24.20
C SER A 208 -27.27 -44.04 -25.05
N CYS A 209 -26.91 -44.95 -25.97
CA CYS A 209 -25.95 -44.67 -27.03
C CYS A 209 -26.30 -45.38 -28.35
N THR A 210 -25.84 -44.82 -29.47
CA THR A 210 -25.94 -45.51 -30.77
C THR A 210 -24.97 -46.68 -30.85
N GLY A 211 -25.18 -47.60 -31.79
CA GLY A 211 -24.28 -48.71 -32.06
C GLY A 211 -22.87 -48.24 -32.45
N GLU A 212 -22.75 -47.12 -33.16
CA GLU A 212 -21.45 -46.52 -33.51
C GLU A 212 -20.68 -46.05 -32.28
N TYR A 213 -21.36 -45.46 -31.30
CA TYR A 213 -20.73 -45.06 -30.03
C TYR A 213 -20.20 -46.28 -29.29
N ALA A 214 -21.01 -47.34 -29.13
CA ALA A 214 -20.58 -48.55 -28.44
C ALA A 214 -19.38 -49.21 -29.14
N ASN A 215 -19.41 -49.27 -30.47
CA ASN A 215 -18.34 -49.83 -31.29
C ASN A 215 -17.04 -49.04 -31.20
N TYR A 216 -17.08 -47.71 -31.02
CA TYR A 216 -15.89 -46.89 -30.80
C TYR A 216 -15.07 -47.39 -29.60
N PHE A 217 -15.75 -47.71 -28.50
CA PHE A 217 -15.15 -48.28 -27.28
C PHE A 217 -14.93 -49.79 -27.34
N GLY A 218 -15.23 -50.43 -28.48
CA GLY A 218 -14.96 -51.85 -28.73
C GLY A 218 -16.07 -52.81 -28.29
N ALA A 219 -17.25 -52.31 -27.93
CA ALA A 219 -18.39 -53.13 -27.56
C ALA A 219 -19.28 -53.42 -28.78
N THR A 220 -19.31 -54.68 -29.21
CA THR A 220 -20.13 -55.18 -30.33
C THR A 220 -21.26 -56.10 -29.86
N SER A 221 -21.38 -56.34 -28.56
CA SER A 221 -22.45 -57.14 -27.95
C SER A 221 -22.68 -56.77 -26.48
N SER A 222 -23.83 -57.18 -25.91
CA SER A 222 -24.16 -56.95 -24.50
C SER A 222 -23.20 -57.59 -23.50
N ALA A 223 -22.46 -58.63 -23.90
CA ALA A 223 -21.39 -59.21 -23.08
C ALA A 223 -20.25 -58.20 -22.80
N GLN A 224 -20.13 -57.15 -23.60
CA GLN A 224 -19.09 -56.12 -23.51
C GLN A 224 -19.62 -54.78 -22.97
N VAL A 225 -20.80 -54.77 -22.36
CA VAL A 225 -21.46 -53.56 -21.82
C VAL A 225 -20.57 -52.74 -20.87
N ALA A 226 -19.65 -53.41 -20.15
CA ALA A 226 -18.71 -52.75 -19.24
C ALA A 226 -17.79 -51.72 -19.96
N LEU A 227 -17.50 -51.91 -21.24
CA LEU A 227 -16.70 -50.94 -22.03
C LEU A 227 -17.46 -49.63 -22.22
N VAL A 228 -18.75 -49.71 -22.52
CA VAL A 228 -19.63 -48.53 -22.69
C VAL A 228 -19.87 -47.85 -21.34
N LEU A 229 -20.13 -48.62 -20.28
CA LEU A 229 -20.32 -48.08 -18.94
C LEU A 229 -19.07 -47.39 -18.38
N ALA A 230 -17.87 -47.88 -18.72
CA ALA A 230 -16.63 -47.20 -18.37
C ALA A 230 -16.52 -45.83 -19.05
N ALA A 231 -16.91 -45.73 -20.32
CA ALA A 231 -16.95 -44.48 -21.06
C ALA A 231 -18.00 -43.50 -20.50
N PHE A 232 -19.24 -43.96 -20.27
CA PHE A 232 -20.28 -43.15 -19.64
C PHE A 232 -19.83 -42.63 -18.27
N ASN A 233 -19.22 -43.48 -17.44
CA ASN A 233 -18.70 -43.07 -16.14
C ASN A 233 -17.60 -42.02 -16.26
N ALA A 234 -16.71 -42.12 -17.26
CA ALA A 234 -15.64 -41.16 -17.45
C ALA A 234 -16.16 -39.75 -17.79
N THR A 235 -17.04 -39.64 -18.79
CA THR A 235 -17.72 -38.39 -19.14
C THR A 235 -18.52 -37.84 -17.97
N LEU A 236 -19.35 -38.68 -17.35
CA LEU A 236 -20.23 -38.26 -16.26
C LEU A 236 -19.46 -37.79 -15.02
N THR A 237 -18.28 -38.37 -14.74
CA THR A 237 -17.42 -37.91 -13.63
C THR A 237 -16.98 -36.46 -13.80
N ARG A 238 -16.68 -36.03 -15.04
CA ARG A 238 -16.29 -34.64 -15.34
C ARG A 238 -17.50 -33.72 -15.33
N CYS A 239 -18.58 -34.12 -15.99
CA CYS A 239 -19.82 -33.33 -16.05
C CYS A 239 -20.44 -33.12 -14.65
N ASN A 240 -20.52 -34.17 -13.82
CA ASN A 240 -20.98 -34.06 -12.44
C ASN A 240 -20.09 -33.10 -11.63
N GLY A 241 -18.79 -33.03 -11.90
CA GLY A 241 -17.93 -32.04 -11.25
C GLY A 241 -18.36 -30.59 -11.49
N VAL A 242 -18.91 -30.28 -12.66
CA VAL A 242 -19.49 -28.96 -12.95
C VAL A 242 -20.83 -28.80 -12.22
N TYR A 243 -21.73 -29.78 -12.34
CA TYR A 243 -23.08 -29.70 -11.76
C TYR A 243 -23.05 -29.61 -10.23
N GLU A 244 -22.15 -30.34 -9.59
CA GLU A 244 -21.96 -30.31 -8.14
C GLU A 244 -21.42 -28.96 -7.69
N LYS A 245 -20.47 -28.38 -8.43
CA LYS A 245 -19.83 -27.10 -8.09
C LYS A 245 -20.78 -25.91 -8.20
N ASP A 246 -21.57 -25.84 -9.27
CA ASP A 246 -22.42 -24.67 -9.55
C ASP A 246 -23.89 -24.86 -9.14
N LEU A 247 -24.37 -26.11 -9.06
CA LEU A 247 -25.80 -26.39 -8.95
C LEU A 247 -26.17 -27.27 -7.76
N ALA A 248 -25.20 -27.77 -6.98
CA ALA A 248 -25.44 -28.78 -5.95
C ALA A 248 -26.25 -29.99 -6.47
N LEU A 249 -25.94 -30.40 -7.71
CA LEU A 249 -26.66 -31.45 -8.44
C LEU A 249 -25.71 -32.58 -8.81
N HIS A 250 -26.14 -33.83 -8.62
CA HIS A 250 -25.41 -35.02 -9.04
C HIS A 250 -26.33 -35.96 -9.85
N LEU A 251 -25.83 -36.48 -10.97
CA LEU A 251 -26.55 -37.43 -11.82
C LEU A 251 -26.04 -38.86 -11.61
N ASN A 252 -26.96 -39.80 -11.40
CA ASN A 252 -26.69 -41.22 -11.25
C ASN A 252 -27.30 -42.03 -12.39
N LEU A 253 -26.50 -42.85 -13.06
CA LEU A 253 -26.95 -43.83 -14.03
C LEU A 253 -27.79 -44.91 -13.37
N ILE A 254 -28.98 -45.13 -13.92
CA ILE A 254 -29.87 -46.20 -13.46
C ILE A 254 -29.40 -47.55 -13.98
N SER A 255 -29.67 -48.61 -13.22
CA SER A 255 -29.36 -49.99 -13.63
C SER A 255 -29.98 -50.41 -14.96
N GLN A 256 -31.16 -49.89 -15.32
CA GLN A 256 -31.82 -50.18 -16.61
C GLN A 256 -31.13 -49.52 -17.82
N THR A 257 -30.10 -48.69 -17.60
CA THR A 257 -29.27 -48.12 -18.68
C THR A 257 -28.71 -49.21 -19.60
N THR A 258 -28.39 -50.40 -19.07
CA THR A 258 -27.89 -51.51 -19.88
C THR A 258 -28.87 -52.01 -20.94
N ASN A 259 -30.17 -51.73 -20.78
CA ASN A 259 -31.22 -52.15 -21.73
C ASN A 259 -31.29 -51.22 -22.96
N VAL A 260 -30.71 -50.03 -22.87
CA VAL A 260 -30.75 -48.99 -23.91
C VAL A 260 -29.34 -48.67 -24.43
N ILE A 261 -28.40 -49.61 -24.25
CA ILE A 261 -27.10 -49.59 -24.93
C ILE A 261 -27.21 -50.51 -26.15
N PHE A 262 -26.99 -49.93 -27.33
CA PHE A 262 -27.04 -50.66 -28.60
C PHE A 262 -25.63 -50.89 -29.14
N TYR A 263 -25.41 -52.04 -29.78
CA TYR A 263 -24.08 -52.49 -30.21
C TYR A 263 -23.95 -52.69 -31.71
N ASN A 264 -25.07 -52.66 -32.44
CA ASN A 264 -25.10 -52.83 -33.88
C ASN A 264 -25.78 -51.63 -34.52
N ALA A 265 -24.98 -50.82 -35.21
CA ALA A 265 -25.40 -49.60 -35.90
C ALA A 265 -26.50 -49.82 -36.95
N SER A 266 -26.62 -51.04 -37.51
CA SER A 266 -27.65 -51.35 -38.52
C SER A 266 -29.00 -51.72 -37.91
N THR A 267 -29.07 -52.00 -36.60
CA THR A 267 -30.29 -52.50 -35.94
C THR A 267 -30.65 -51.71 -34.68
N ASP A 268 -29.90 -50.67 -34.35
CA ASP A 268 -30.28 -49.78 -33.26
C ASP A 268 -31.52 -48.94 -33.66
N PRO A 269 -32.25 -48.33 -32.70
CA PRO A 269 -33.48 -47.60 -32.99
C PRO A 269 -33.21 -46.19 -33.53
N TYR A 270 -31.96 -45.84 -33.82
CA TYR A 270 -31.54 -44.50 -34.18
C TYR A 270 -31.29 -44.40 -35.68
N SER A 271 -31.77 -43.32 -36.29
CA SER A 271 -31.42 -43.02 -37.68
C SER A 271 -29.93 -42.75 -37.82
N ASN A 272 -29.39 -42.89 -39.03
CA ASN A 272 -28.01 -42.49 -39.32
C ASN A 272 -27.78 -41.04 -38.86
N ALA A 273 -26.59 -40.75 -38.33
CA ALA A 273 -26.26 -39.45 -37.74
C ALA A 273 -26.61 -38.25 -38.65
N SER A 274 -26.42 -38.35 -39.97
CA SER A 274 -26.76 -37.26 -40.91
C SER A 274 -28.26 -36.92 -40.97
N VAL A 275 -29.12 -37.84 -40.55
CA VAL A 275 -30.58 -37.67 -40.46
C VAL A 275 -30.99 -37.35 -39.03
N GLY A 276 -30.41 -38.08 -38.06
CA GLY A 276 -30.79 -38.05 -36.66
C GLY A 276 -30.41 -36.76 -35.94
N THR A 277 -29.26 -36.17 -36.28
CA THR A 277 -28.80 -34.89 -35.70
C THR A 277 -29.33 -33.66 -36.43
N ALA A 278 -29.97 -33.84 -37.60
CA ALA A 278 -30.43 -32.72 -38.41
C ALA A 278 -31.51 -31.91 -37.68
N SER A 279 -31.30 -30.59 -37.56
CA SER A 279 -32.24 -29.67 -36.91
C SER A 279 -33.65 -29.69 -37.54
N SER A 280 -33.75 -29.94 -38.85
CA SER A 280 -35.01 -30.12 -39.57
C SER A 280 -35.82 -31.35 -39.12
N ASN A 281 -35.16 -32.33 -38.48
CA ASN A 281 -35.79 -33.54 -37.96
C ASN A 281 -36.04 -33.52 -36.45
N ALA A 282 -35.62 -32.46 -35.74
CA ALA A 282 -35.72 -32.39 -34.27
C ALA A 282 -37.14 -32.62 -33.73
N ASN A 283 -38.18 -32.30 -34.52
CA ASN A 283 -39.59 -32.39 -34.13
C ASN A 283 -40.36 -33.55 -34.81
N ASN A 284 -39.68 -34.50 -35.47
CA ASN A 284 -40.34 -35.62 -36.15
C ASN A 284 -39.69 -36.98 -35.84
N ALA A 285 -40.32 -38.07 -36.29
CA ALA A 285 -39.93 -39.44 -35.96
C ALA A 285 -38.54 -39.86 -36.49
N ASN A 286 -37.94 -39.10 -37.42
CA ASN A 286 -36.62 -39.37 -37.96
C ASN A 286 -35.48 -38.77 -37.11
N GLY A 287 -35.79 -37.81 -36.23
CA GLY A 287 -34.80 -37.15 -35.39
C GLY A 287 -34.52 -37.91 -34.10
N TRP A 288 -33.27 -37.82 -33.63
CA TRP A 288 -32.82 -38.51 -32.42
C TRP A 288 -33.57 -38.08 -31.15
N ASN A 289 -34.08 -36.86 -31.07
CA ASN A 289 -34.86 -36.40 -29.92
C ASN A 289 -36.12 -37.25 -29.69
N ILE A 290 -36.89 -37.51 -30.76
CA ILE A 290 -38.10 -38.33 -30.70
C ILE A 290 -37.74 -39.81 -30.57
N GLN A 291 -36.73 -40.28 -31.29
CA GLN A 291 -36.30 -41.69 -31.26
C GLN A 291 -35.78 -42.09 -29.88
N LEU A 292 -35.00 -41.24 -29.20
CA LEU A 292 -34.59 -41.49 -27.83
C LEU A 292 -35.79 -41.56 -26.92
N GLN A 293 -36.68 -40.57 -26.95
CA GLN A 293 -37.84 -40.56 -26.04
C GLN A 293 -38.71 -41.81 -26.23
N ASN A 294 -38.95 -42.23 -27.48
CA ASN A 294 -39.67 -43.45 -27.78
C ASN A 294 -38.92 -44.71 -27.29
N THR A 295 -37.60 -44.76 -27.48
CA THR A 295 -36.76 -45.88 -27.03
C THR A 295 -36.84 -46.04 -25.52
N LEU A 296 -36.74 -44.94 -24.77
CA LEU A 296 -36.84 -44.95 -23.32
C LEU A 296 -38.26 -45.34 -22.86
N ASN A 297 -39.31 -44.87 -23.57
CA ASN A 297 -40.70 -45.22 -23.28
C ASN A 297 -40.94 -46.74 -23.33
N THR A 298 -40.37 -47.42 -24.33
CA THR A 298 -40.67 -48.83 -24.62
C THR A 298 -39.70 -49.82 -23.98
N THR A 299 -38.43 -49.43 -23.79
CA THR A 299 -37.34 -50.39 -23.52
C THR A 299 -36.89 -50.43 -22.06
N LEU A 300 -37.12 -49.36 -21.27
CA LEU A 300 -36.64 -49.29 -19.89
C LEU A 300 -37.44 -50.18 -18.92
N GLY A 301 -38.76 -49.99 -18.85
CA GLY A 301 -39.64 -50.59 -17.84
C GLY A 301 -40.73 -51.52 -18.39
N GLY A 302 -40.74 -51.80 -19.69
CA GLY A 302 -41.73 -52.68 -20.35
C GLY A 302 -43.14 -52.08 -20.55
N SER A 303 -43.45 -50.95 -19.90
CA SER A 303 -44.63 -50.12 -20.18
C SER A 303 -44.29 -48.64 -20.01
N LEU A 304 -45.07 -47.73 -20.62
CA LEU A 304 -44.79 -46.29 -20.55
C LEU A 304 -44.76 -45.76 -19.11
N SER A 305 -45.71 -46.17 -18.26
CA SER A 305 -45.77 -45.73 -16.87
C SER A 305 -44.60 -46.26 -16.04
N ALA A 306 -44.22 -47.52 -16.25
CA ALA A 306 -43.06 -48.11 -15.58
C ALA A 306 -41.76 -47.45 -16.04
N SER A 307 -41.56 -47.26 -17.35
CA SER A 307 -40.41 -46.54 -17.90
C SER A 307 -40.32 -45.12 -17.34
N ASN A 308 -41.42 -44.38 -17.32
CA ASN A 308 -41.48 -43.03 -16.76
C ASN A 308 -41.08 -42.98 -15.27
N ALA A 309 -41.36 -44.02 -14.49
CA ALA A 309 -41.02 -44.03 -13.06
C ALA A 309 -39.52 -44.22 -12.77
N LEU A 310 -38.73 -44.73 -13.73
CA LEU A 310 -37.35 -45.15 -13.51
C LEU A 310 -36.32 -44.00 -13.55
N TYR A 311 -36.60 -42.92 -14.28
CA TYR A 311 -35.61 -41.88 -14.56
C TYR A 311 -36.18 -40.47 -14.47
N ASP A 312 -35.29 -39.50 -14.25
CA ASP A 312 -35.63 -38.08 -14.08
C ASP A 312 -35.17 -37.25 -15.30
N ILE A 313 -34.09 -37.68 -15.93
CA ILE A 313 -33.49 -37.12 -17.14
C ILE A 313 -32.95 -38.26 -18.02
N GLY A 314 -33.14 -38.16 -19.33
CA GLY A 314 -32.63 -39.14 -20.30
C GLY A 314 -31.86 -38.47 -21.41
N HIS A 315 -30.77 -39.09 -21.84
CA HIS A 315 -29.84 -38.52 -22.80
C HIS A 315 -29.25 -39.59 -23.73
N LEU A 316 -28.89 -39.23 -24.96
CA LEU A 316 -28.26 -40.10 -25.96
C LEU A 316 -26.86 -39.62 -26.30
N PHE A 317 -25.89 -40.54 -26.34
CA PHE A 317 -24.59 -40.28 -26.94
C PHE A 317 -24.48 -40.91 -28.33
N GLY A 318 -24.19 -40.08 -29.32
CA GLY A 318 -23.86 -40.51 -30.69
C GLY A 318 -22.36 -40.69 -30.88
N GLY A 319 -21.98 -41.57 -31.81
CA GLY A 319 -20.57 -41.79 -32.17
C GLY A 319 -20.01 -40.80 -33.19
N SER A 320 -20.87 -40.07 -33.92
CA SER A 320 -20.47 -39.20 -35.04
C SER A 320 -21.60 -38.26 -35.50
N GLY A 321 -21.32 -37.38 -36.46
CA GLY A 321 -22.30 -36.52 -37.13
C GLY A 321 -22.30 -35.07 -36.66
N GLY A 322 -21.78 -34.80 -35.46
CA GLY A 322 -21.73 -33.46 -34.87
C GLY A 322 -23.08 -32.93 -34.41
N GLY A 323 -23.05 -32.19 -33.30
CA GLY A 323 -24.16 -31.40 -32.79
C GLY A 323 -24.68 -31.86 -31.43
N GLY A 324 -25.71 -31.16 -30.98
CA GLY A 324 -26.40 -31.44 -29.73
C GLY A 324 -27.79 -30.82 -29.72
N ASN A 325 -28.68 -31.42 -28.94
CA ASN A 325 -30.03 -30.90 -28.77
C ASN A 325 -30.66 -31.45 -27.49
N ALA A 326 -31.10 -30.59 -26.60
CA ALA A 326 -31.78 -30.97 -25.37
C ALA A 326 -33.17 -31.63 -25.56
N GLY A 327 -33.76 -31.50 -26.75
CA GLY A 327 -35.11 -31.96 -27.09
C GLY A 327 -36.21 -31.07 -26.53
N CYS A 328 -36.11 -30.76 -25.24
CA CYS A 328 -36.86 -29.72 -24.54
C CYS A 328 -36.02 -29.07 -23.42
N ILE A 329 -36.03 -27.75 -23.34
CA ILE A 329 -35.34 -26.99 -22.29
C ILE A 329 -36.14 -27.04 -20.99
N GLY A 330 -35.51 -27.47 -19.90
CA GLY A 330 -36.11 -27.51 -18.56
C GLY A 330 -37.17 -28.61 -18.35
N CYS A 331 -37.36 -29.51 -19.32
CA CYS A 331 -38.33 -30.60 -19.27
C CYS A 331 -37.94 -31.77 -18.36
N ILE A 332 -36.88 -31.66 -17.55
CA ILE A 332 -36.59 -32.67 -16.54
C ILE A 332 -37.86 -33.01 -15.74
N CYS A 333 -38.03 -34.31 -15.53
CA CYS A 333 -39.13 -34.90 -14.78
C CYS A 333 -40.54 -34.66 -15.33
N VAL A 334 -40.64 -34.15 -16.55
CA VAL A 334 -41.90 -34.12 -17.28
C VAL A 334 -42.05 -35.45 -18.02
N ASN A 335 -43.10 -36.19 -17.69
CA ASN A 335 -43.35 -37.50 -18.28
C ASN A 335 -44.04 -37.35 -19.64
N PRO A 336 -43.59 -38.06 -20.70
CA PRO A 336 -44.41 -38.26 -21.89
C PRO A 336 -45.66 -39.06 -21.56
N THR A 337 -46.77 -38.71 -22.20
CA THR A 337 -48.05 -39.43 -22.16
C THR A 337 -48.23 -40.37 -23.35
N ALA A 338 -47.42 -40.23 -24.41
CA ALA A 338 -47.41 -41.11 -25.57
C ALA A 338 -46.04 -41.07 -26.29
N ASN A 339 -45.84 -41.99 -27.24
CA ASN A 339 -44.73 -41.90 -28.20
C ASN A 339 -44.92 -40.70 -29.14
N GLY A 340 -43.81 -40.18 -29.68
CA GLY A 340 -43.81 -39.01 -30.56
C GLY A 340 -43.80 -37.66 -29.83
N GLN A 341 -43.64 -37.65 -28.51
CA GLN A 341 -43.48 -36.44 -27.70
C GLN A 341 -42.01 -36.20 -27.36
N LYS A 342 -41.57 -34.94 -27.23
CA LYS A 342 -40.27 -34.57 -26.66
C LYS A 342 -40.46 -34.17 -25.20
N GLN A 343 -39.84 -34.90 -24.28
CA GLN A 343 -39.94 -34.66 -22.84
C GLN A 343 -38.59 -34.95 -22.17
N LYS A 344 -38.59 -35.32 -20.88
CA LYS A 344 -37.37 -35.53 -20.06
C LYS A 344 -36.31 -36.48 -20.64
N GLY A 345 -36.66 -37.32 -21.61
CA GLY A 345 -35.78 -38.30 -22.24
C GLY A 345 -35.55 -38.04 -23.73
N SER A 346 -35.44 -36.77 -24.14
CA SER A 346 -35.29 -36.40 -25.55
C SER A 346 -33.99 -35.68 -25.89
N GLY A 347 -33.01 -35.61 -24.98
CA GLY A 347 -31.73 -34.92 -25.23
C GLY A 347 -30.68 -35.80 -25.90
N PHE A 348 -29.80 -35.24 -26.73
CA PHE A 348 -28.65 -35.96 -27.27
C PHE A 348 -27.41 -35.07 -27.43
N THR A 349 -26.25 -35.72 -27.44
CA THR A 349 -24.94 -35.14 -27.75
C THR A 349 -24.17 -36.05 -28.71
N SER A 350 -23.50 -35.47 -29.71
CA SER A 350 -22.68 -36.23 -30.66
C SER A 350 -21.45 -35.47 -31.16
N PRO A 351 -20.25 -36.10 -31.21
CA PRO A 351 -19.03 -35.41 -31.62
C PRO A 351 -19.01 -35.16 -33.14
N GLY A 352 -18.41 -34.04 -33.55
CA GLY A 352 -18.21 -33.69 -34.96
C GLY A 352 -17.02 -34.40 -35.61
N ASP A 353 -16.03 -34.82 -34.82
CA ASP A 353 -14.79 -35.49 -35.26
C ASP A 353 -14.84 -37.02 -35.10
N ALA A 354 -16.03 -37.56 -34.80
CA ALA A 354 -16.28 -38.98 -34.55
C ALA A 354 -15.47 -39.58 -33.37
N ILE A 355 -15.06 -38.75 -32.41
CA ILE A 355 -14.38 -39.18 -31.18
C ILE A 355 -15.21 -38.74 -29.97
N PRO A 356 -16.06 -39.63 -29.41
CA PRO A 356 -17.03 -39.27 -28.37
C PRO A 356 -16.44 -39.37 -26.96
N GLN A 357 -15.29 -38.73 -26.74
CA GLN A 357 -14.62 -38.65 -25.43
C GLN A 357 -13.61 -37.50 -25.39
N GLY A 358 -13.23 -37.10 -24.17
CA GLY A 358 -12.24 -36.06 -23.92
C GLY A 358 -12.88 -34.77 -23.42
N ASP A 359 -12.05 -33.84 -22.97
CA ASP A 359 -12.48 -32.62 -22.29
C ASP A 359 -13.47 -31.77 -23.08
N ASN A 360 -13.30 -31.62 -24.41
CA ASN A 360 -14.28 -30.91 -25.23
C ASN A 360 -15.63 -31.63 -25.32
N PHE A 361 -15.63 -32.95 -25.50
CA PHE A 361 -16.87 -33.71 -25.55
C PHE A 361 -17.62 -33.59 -24.21
N ASP A 362 -16.90 -33.73 -23.10
CA ASP A 362 -17.48 -33.71 -21.76
C ASP A 362 -17.97 -32.30 -21.35
N ILE A 363 -17.18 -31.25 -21.60
CA ILE A 363 -17.44 -29.88 -21.10
C ILE A 363 -18.17 -29.03 -22.14
N ASP A 364 -17.69 -28.96 -23.38
CA ASP A 364 -18.27 -28.06 -24.38
C ASP A 364 -19.60 -28.61 -24.93
N TYR A 365 -19.76 -29.94 -24.99
CA TYR A 365 -20.95 -30.56 -25.59
C TYR A 365 -21.89 -31.13 -24.51
N VAL A 366 -21.46 -32.14 -23.76
CA VAL A 366 -22.37 -32.85 -22.83
C VAL A 366 -22.85 -31.93 -21.72
N ALA A 367 -21.95 -31.17 -21.08
CA ALA A 367 -22.36 -30.24 -20.03
C ALA A 367 -23.31 -29.13 -20.54
N HIS A 368 -23.13 -28.70 -21.78
CA HIS A 368 -23.98 -27.72 -22.46
C HIS A 368 -25.41 -28.27 -22.69
N GLU A 369 -25.54 -29.42 -23.34
CA GLU A 369 -26.84 -30.00 -23.67
C GLU A 369 -27.63 -30.42 -22.44
N VAL A 370 -26.95 -30.97 -21.44
CA VAL A 370 -27.58 -31.26 -20.14
C VAL A 370 -27.96 -29.97 -19.43
N GLY A 371 -27.16 -28.90 -19.53
CA GLY A 371 -27.50 -27.56 -19.02
C GLY A 371 -28.83 -27.04 -19.58
N HIS A 372 -29.08 -27.24 -20.88
CA HIS A 372 -30.39 -26.98 -21.49
C HIS A 372 -31.50 -27.87 -20.93
N GLN A 373 -31.29 -29.19 -20.84
CA GLN A 373 -32.30 -30.09 -20.25
C GLN A 373 -32.67 -29.67 -18.82
N LEU A 374 -31.69 -29.19 -18.04
CA LEU A 374 -31.86 -28.65 -16.69
C LEU A 374 -32.57 -27.28 -16.66
N GLY A 375 -32.53 -26.52 -17.75
CA GLY A 375 -33.36 -25.32 -17.95
C GLY A 375 -32.63 -24.03 -18.31
N ALA A 376 -31.33 -24.08 -18.63
CA ALA A 376 -30.60 -22.89 -19.06
C ALA A 376 -30.84 -22.55 -20.53
N ASN A 377 -30.83 -21.27 -20.87
CA ASN A 377 -30.71 -20.76 -22.24
C ASN A 377 -29.26 -20.38 -22.54
N HIS A 378 -29.00 -20.07 -23.82
CA HIS A 378 -27.72 -19.54 -24.22
C HIS A 378 -27.44 -18.17 -23.61
N THR A 379 -26.20 -17.98 -23.18
CA THR A 379 -25.76 -16.75 -22.51
C THR A 379 -24.98 -15.83 -23.43
N PHE A 380 -24.52 -16.30 -24.58
CA PHE A 380 -23.85 -15.47 -25.58
C PHE A 380 -24.76 -14.40 -26.18
N SER A 381 -24.19 -13.34 -26.73
CA SER A 381 -24.95 -12.31 -27.46
C SER A 381 -24.70 -12.31 -28.97
N ASN A 382 -23.92 -13.27 -29.51
CA ASN A 382 -23.74 -13.49 -30.96
C ASN A 382 -25.08 -13.63 -31.73
N GLY A 383 -26.12 -14.19 -31.11
CA GLY A 383 -27.50 -14.20 -31.61
C GLY A 383 -28.44 -14.11 -30.42
N THR A 384 -29.41 -13.19 -30.47
CA THR A 384 -30.33 -12.97 -29.34
C THR A 384 -31.51 -13.94 -29.41
N GLU A 385 -31.79 -14.64 -28.32
CA GLU A 385 -32.90 -15.61 -28.26
C GLU A 385 -34.19 -15.02 -27.67
N GLY A 386 -34.15 -13.76 -27.23
CA GLY A 386 -35.30 -13.08 -26.60
C GLY A 386 -35.62 -13.58 -25.19
N THR A 387 -34.73 -14.38 -24.58
CA THR A 387 -34.94 -15.07 -23.30
C THR A 387 -34.52 -14.25 -22.09
N GLY A 388 -33.91 -13.08 -22.28
CA GLY A 388 -33.50 -12.20 -21.19
C GLY A 388 -32.17 -12.59 -20.51
N VAL A 389 -31.44 -13.56 -21.06
CA VAL A 389 -30.18 -14.07 -20.48
C VAL A 389 -28.97 -14.08 -21.42
N ASN A 390 -29.05 -13.48 -22.61
CA ASN A 390 -27.93 -13.27 -23.52
C ASN A 390 -26.96 -12.20 -22.95
N LYS A 391 -26.17 -12.56 -21.94
CA LYS A 391 -25.40 -11.67 -21.04
C LYS A 391 -23.88 -11.73 -21.21
N GLU A 392 -23.37 -12.46 -22.19
CA GLU A 392 -21.95 -12.55 -22.51
C GLU A 392 -21.61 -11.94 -23.87
N VAL A 393 -20.43 -11.32 -23.96
CA VAL A 393 -19.92 -10.67 -25.19
C VAL A 393 -19.59 -11.71 -26.25
N GLY A 394 -19.93 -11.42 -27.52
CA GLY A 394 -19.57 -12.32 -28.63
C GLY A 394 -20.24 -13.68 -28.49
N SER A 395 -19.47 -14.74 -28.74
CA SER A 395 -19.88 -16.12 -28.48
C SER A 395 -19.92 -16.51 -27.01
N GLY A 396 -19.54 -15.64 -26.07
CA GLY A 396 -19.44 -16.01 -24.66
C GLY A 396 -18.34 -17.02 -24.37
N ILE A 397 -18.17 -17.39 -23.10
CA ILE A 397 -17.15 -18.34 -22.64
C ILE A 397 -17.64 -19.32 -21.57
N SER A 398 -18.80 -19.08 -20.95
CA SER A 398 -19.39 -20.07 -20.05
C SER A 398 -19.88 -21.31 -20.80
N ILE A 399 -20.26 -22.35 -20.06
CA ILE A 399 -20.78 -23.60 -20.64
C ILE A 399 -21.94 -23.35 -21.60
N MET A 400 -22.82 -22.38 -21.33
CA MET A 400 -23.95 -22.04 -22.22
C MET A 400 -23.60 -20.99 -23.29
N GLY A 401 -22.31 -20.67 -23.44
CA GLY A 401 -21.75 -19.95 -24.57
C GLY A 401 -21.43 -20.88 -25.75
N TYR A 402 -21.01 -20.27 -26.86
CA TYR A 402 -20.61 -20.90 -28.12
C TYR A 402 -19.12 -20.64 -28.43
N ALA A 403 -18.28 -20.63 -27.40
CA ALA A 403 -16.86 -20.32 -27.53
C ALA A 403 -16.17 -21.22 -28.58
N GLY A 404 -15.60 -20.60 -29.61
CA GLY A 404 -14.76 -21.27 -30.62
C GLY A 404 -15.53 -21.93 -31.77
N ILE A 405 -16.83 -21.67 -31.92
CA ILE A 405 -17.69 -22.24 -32.97
C ILE A 405 -18.50 -21.20 -33.74
N THR A 406 -18.19 -19.91 -33.59
CA THR A 406 -18.89 -18.81 -34.28
C THR A 406 -17.93 -18.01 -35.16
N ALA A 407 -18.40 -16.91 -35.75
CA ALA A 407 -17.54 -15.93 -36.42
C ALA A 407 -17.25 -14.69 -35.54
N ASN A 408 -17.66 -14.73 -34.27
CA ASN A 408 -17.51 -13.65 -33.30
C ASN A 408 -16.95 -14.21 -31.97
N ASP A 409 -15.89 -15.01 -32.07
CA ASP A 409 -15.33 -15.72 -30.92
C ASP A 409 -14.39 -14.87 -30.07
N VAL A 410 -14.69 -14.77 -28.77
CA VAL A 410 -13.83 -14.09 -27.78
C VAL A 410 -12.85 -15.03 -27.09
N ALA A 411 -13.09 -16.34 -27.21
CA ALA A 411 -12.28 -17.42 -26.66
C ALA A 411 -12.43 -18.68 -27.53
N PRO A 412 -11.43 -19.57 -27.56
CA PRO A 412 -11.45 -20.77 -28.41
C PRO A 412 -12.26 -21.95 -27.85
N HIS A 413 -12.68 -21.91 -26.59
CA HIS A 413 -13.46 -22.96 -25.93
C HIS A 413 -14.14 -22.43 -24.66
N SER A 414 -15.13 -23.16 -24.15
CA SER A 414 -15.80 -22.81 -22.91
C SER A 414 -14.90 -23.09 -21.72
N ILE A 415 -15.08 -22.35 -20.64
CA ILE A 415 -14.53 -22.73 -19.34
C ILE A 415 -15.60 -23.50 -18.56
N ALA A 416 -15.18 -24.44 -17.72
CA ALA A 416 -16.08 -25.43 -17.11
C ALA A 416 -16.87 -24.87 -15.91
N TYR A 417 -17.72 -23.89 -16.18
CA TYR A 417 -18.63 -23.26 -15.23
C TYR A 417 -19.88 -22.72 -15.94
N PHE A 418 -20.98 -22.66 -15.20
CA PHE A 418 -22.18 -21.97 -15.63
C PHE A 418 -22.09 -20.48 -15.30
N HIS A 419 -22.54 -19.66 -16.25
CA HIS A 419 -22.79 -18.24 -16.00
C HIS A 419 -23.85 -18.08 -14.91
N GLN A 420 -23.79 -16.99 -14.14
CA GLN A 420 -24.80 -16.73 -13.11
C GLN A 420 -26.26 -16.79 -13.59
N ALA A 421 -26.51 -16.43 -14.86
CA ALA A 421 -27.86 -16.48 -15.43
C ALA A 421 -28.34 -17.93 -15.64
N SER A 422 -27.45 -18.82 -16.08
CA SER A 422 -27.73 -20.25 -16.23
C SER A 422 -27.95 -20.90 -14.88
N ILE A 423 -27.12 -20.58 -13.87
CA ILE A 423 -27.32 -21.03 -12.48
C ILE A 423 -28.70 -20.59 -11.99
N ALA A 424 -29.08 -19.33 -12.24
CA ALA A 424 -30.37 -18.80 -11.85
C ALA A 424 -31.57 -19.54 -12.47
N GLN A 425 -31.52 -19.81 -13.77
CA GLN A 425 -32.58 -20.52 -14.49
C GLN A 425 -32.69 -21.99 -14.05
N ILE A 426 -31.56 -22.69 -13.97
CA ILE A 426 -31.52 -24.11 -13.59
C ILE A 426 -32.00 -24.30 -12.15
N GLN A 427 -31.51 -23.49 -11.20
CA GLN A 427 -31.97 -23.55 -9.81
C GLN A 427 -33.46 -23.26 -9.68
N SER A 428 -33.98 -22.26 -10.42
CA SER A 428 -35.43 -21.97 -10.47
C SER A 428 -36.22 -23.16 -11.00
N ASN A 429 -35.73 -23.84 -12.02
CA ASN A 429 -36.38 -25.03 -12.55
C ASN A 429 -36.32 -26.19 -11.54
N LEU A 430 -35.14 -26.52 -10.99
CA LEU A 430 -34.96 -27.60 -10.01
C LEU A 430 -35.83 -27.42 -8.76
N ASN A 431 -35.95 -26.19 -8.25
CA ASN A 431 -36.80 -25.88 -7.10
C ASN A 431 -38.28 -26.12 -7.36
N SER A 432 -38.71 -26.13 -8.62
CA SER A 432 -40.09 -26.44 -9.01
C SER A 432 -40.36 -27.94 -9.21
N LYS A 433 -39.35 -28.81 -9.09
CA LYS A 433 -39.45 -30.26 -9.33
C LYS A 433 -39.33 -31.05 -8.03
N THR A 434 -40.05 -32.17 -7.97
CA THR A 434 -40.07 -33.09 -6.81
C THR A 434 -39.42 -34.44 -7.08
N CYS A 435 -39.12 -34.75 -8.34
CA CYS A 435 -38.47 -35.99 -8.75
C CYS A 435 -37.04 -36.19 -8.21
N PRO A 436 -36.16 -35.18 -8.01
CA PRO A 436 -34.80 -35.45 -7.56
C PRO A 436 -34.84 -35.84 -6.09
N VAL A 437 -34.02 -36.80 -5.70
CA VAL A 437 -33.80 -37.08 -4.28
C VAL A 437 -33.09 -35.86 -3.68
N THR A 438 -33.72 -35.22 -2.69
CA THR A 438 -33.16 -34.04 -2.02
C THR A 438 -32.58 -34.45 -0.68
N THR A 439 -31.28 -34.21 -0.51
CA THR A 439 -30.56 -34.49 0.75
C THR A 439 -30.09 -33.16 1.33
N ASN A 440 -30.54 -32.82 2.53
CA ASN A 440 -30.04 -31.64 3.23
C ASN A 440 -28.59 -31.88 3.65
N ILE A 441 -27.72 -30.90 3.38
CA ILE A 441 -26.33 -30.95 3.85
C ILE A 441 -26.23 -30.28 5.23
N THR A 442 -25.29 -30.75 6.04
CA THR A 442 -25.06 -30.19 7.39
C THR A 442 -24.06 -29.04 7.39
N GLY A 443 -23.37 -28.81 6.26
CA GLY A 443 -22.42 -27.72 6.07
C GLY A 443 -23.10 -26.37 5.84
N ALA A 444 -22.39 -25.30 6.15
CA ALA A 444 -22.84 -23.94 5.94
C ALA A 444 -22.74 -23.54 4.46
N THR A 445 -23.77 -22.89 3.93
CA THR A 445 -23.66 -22.21 2.63
C THR A 445 -22.78 -20.96 2.79
N PRO A 446 -22.03 -20.56 1.76
CA PRO A 446 -21.27 -19.31 1.81
C PRO A 446 -22.20 -18.11 2.04
N VAL A 447 -21.75 -17.16 2.87
CA VAL A 447 -22.46 -15.92 3.17
C VAL A 447 -21.76 -14.78 2.45
N VAL A 448 -22.48 -14.09 1.55
CA VAL A 448 -21.94 -12.99 0.74
C VAL A 448 -22.42 -11.65 1.30
N ALA A 449 -21.50 -10.72 1.52
CA ALA A 449 -21.83 -9.39 1.99
C ALA A 449 -22.54 -8.57 0.91
N ALA A 450 -23.47 -7.70 1.33
CA ALA A 450 -24.13 -6.78 0.42
C ALA A 450 -23.14 -5.77 -0.18
N VAL A 451 -23.32 -5.45 -1.45
CA VAL A 451 -22.51 -4.48 -2.21
C VAL A 451 -23.31 -3.23 -2.54
N GLY A 452 -22.62 -2.09 -2.68
CA GLY A 452 -23.24 -0.79 -2.97
C GLY A 452 -23.39 -0.52 -4.46
N ASN A 453 -24.33 0.36 -4.84
CA ASN A 453 -24.43 0.90 -6.19
C ASN A 453 -23.56 2.16 -6.35
N PHE A 454 -23.02 2.37 -7.54
CA PHE A 454 -22.09 3.49 -7.81
C PHE A 454 -22.42 4.21 -9.11
N THR A 455 -22.12 5.51 -9.15
CA THR A 455 -22.07 6.30 -10.38
C THR A 455 -20.62 6.64 -10.69
N ILE A 456 -20.15 6.30 -11.90
CA ILE A 456 -18.75 6.47 -12.33
C ILE A 456 -18.65 7.36 -13.57
N PRO A 457 -17.51 8.04 -13.79
CA PRO A 457 -17.25 8.79 -15.02
C PRO A 457 -17.12 7.87 -16.25
N ILE A 458 -17.42 8.39 -17.45
CA ILE A 458 -17.17 7.68 -18.72
C ILE A 458 -15.68 7.39 -18.92
N SER A 459 -15.39 6.35 -19.69
CA SER A 459 -14.04 6.00 -20.16
C SER A 459 -12.99 5.89 -19.04
N THR A 460 -13.42 5.47 -17.84
CA THR A 460 -12.56 5.41 -16.65
C THR A 460 -12.53 3.99 -16.09
N PRO A 461 -11.35 3.41 -15.81
CA PRO A 461 -11.24 2.12 -15.14
C PRO A 461 -11.95 2.07 -13.78
N PHE A 462 -12.47 0.89 -13.43
CA PHE A 462 -13.07 0.66 -12.12
C PHE A 462 -12.80 -0.75 -11.62
N ALA A 463 -12.91 -0.96 -10.31
CA ALA A 463 -12.75 -2.26 -9.68
C ALA A 463 -13.96 -2.57 -8.80
N LEU A 464 -14.51 -3.78 -8.97
CA LEU A 464 -15.57 -4.28 -8.11
C LEU A 464 -14.95 -5.16 -7.04
N THR A 465 -15.34 -4.95 -5.78
CA THR A 465 -14.83 -5.70 -4.63
C THR A 465 -16.02 -6.22 -3.84
N GLY A 466 -16.01 -7.52 -3.55
CA GLY A 466 -16.97 -8.13 -2.64
C GLY A 466 -16.29 -8.70 -1.40
N SER A 467 -17.08 -9.36 -0.56
CA SER A 467 -16.57 -10.18 0.52
C SER A 467 -17.56 -11.29 0.84
N ALA A 468 -17.05 -12.41 1.35
CA ALA A 468 -17.86 -13.53 1.77
C ALA A 468 -17.14 -14.29 2.88
N SER A 469 -17.92 -15.01 3.68
CA SER A 469 -17.43 -15.91 4.72
C SER A 469 -18.09 -17.27 4.58
N ASP A 470 -17.36 -18.31 4.96
CA ASP A 470 -17.85 -19.67 5.05
C ASP A 470 -17.57 -20.22 6.45
N ALA A 471 -18.57 -20.87 7.06
CA ALA A 471 -18.45 -21.32 8.44
C ALA A 471 -17.70 -22.66 8.56
N ASP A 472 -17.63 -23.44 7.48
CA ASP A 472 -16.90 -24.71 7.42
C ASP A 472 -15.40 -24.48 7.13
N GLY A 473 -15.04 -23.27 6.70
CA GLY A 473 -13.67 -22.87 6.40
C GLY A 473 -13.22 -23.29 5.00
N ASP A 474 -14.19 -23.53 4.10
CA ASP A 474 -13.94 -23.91 2.73
C ASP A 474 -13.28 -22.79 1.91
N ALA A 475 -12.50 -23.18 0.90
CA ALA A 475 -11.75 -22.26 0.06
C ALA A 475 -12.67 -21.53 -0.94
N LEU A 476 -13.10 -20.32 -0.55
CA LEU A 476 -14.01 -19.51 -1.35
C LEU A 476 -13.41 -19.03 -2.68
N THR A 477 -14.24 -19.01 -3.71
CA THR A 477 -13.92 -18.40 -5.01
C THR A 477 -15.01 -17.44 -5.48
N TYR A 478 -14.62 -16.41 -6.21
CA TYR A 478 -15.42 -15.25 -6.57
C TYR A 478 -15.48 -15.06 -8.09
N SER A 479 -16.66 -14.76 -8.60
CA SER A 479 -16.91 -14.40 -10.01
C SER A 479 -17.78 -13.15 -10.07
N TRP A 480 -17.20 -12.04 -10.55
CA TRP A 480 -17.95 -10.86 -10.96
C TRP A 480 -18.36 -11.00 -12.41
N GLU A 481 -19.66 -10.96 -12.71
CA GLU A 481 -20.24 -11.22 -14.04
C GLU A 481 -21.20 -10.09 -14.42
N GLN A 482 -21.19 -9.66 -15.69
CA GLN A 482 -22.13 -8.65 -16.15
C GLN A 482 -23.52 -9.26 -16.35
N ASP A 483 -24.57 -8.53 -15.96
CA ASP A 483 -25.97 -8.97 -15.94
C ASP A 483 -26.88 -8.18 -16.89
N ASN A 484 -26.30 -7.50 -17.90
CA ASN A 484 -27.07 -6.80 -18.92
C ASN A 484 -27.43 -7.74 -20.08
N ASN A 485 -28.73 -7.90 -20.34
CA ASN A 485 -29.20 -8.69 -21.48
C ASN A 485 -28.92 -8.00 -22.83
N GLY A 486 -28.46 -8.77 -23.80
CA GLY A 486 -28.33 -8.38 -25.20
C GLY A 486 -29.68 -8.19 -25.88
N THR A 487 -29.67 -7.38 -26.94
CA THR A 487 -30.81 -7.20 -27.83
C THR A 487 -30.39 -7.51 -29.27
N THR A 488 -31.35 -7.53 -30.19
CA THR A 488 -31.08 -7.65 -31.64
C THR A 488 -30.17 -6.53 -32.17
N ALA A 489 -30.07 -5.38 -31.48
CA ALA A 489 -29.12 -4.33 -31.83
C ALA A 489 -27.66 -4.66 -31.43
N THR A 490 -27.45 -5.69 -30.60
CA THR A 490 -26.15 -6.09 -30.04
C THR A 490 -25.77 -7.52 -30.39
N GLU A 491 -26.19 -8.01 -31.56
CA GLU A 491 -25.88 -9.36 -32.05
C GLU A 491 -24.98 -9.37 -33.27
N GLY A 492 -24.55 -10.56 -33.71
CA GLY A 492 -23.58 -10.74 -34.80
C GLY A 492 -22.30 -9.94 -34.55
N ALA A 493 -21.83 -9.18 -35.54
CA ALA A 493 -20.65 -8.33 -35.40
C ALA A 493 -20.78 -7.23 -34.32
N ASN A 494 -22.01 -6.86 -33.91
CA ASN A 494 -22.28 -5.88 -32.86
C ASN A 494 -22.31 -6.49 -31.44
N SER A 495 -22.13 -7.82 -31.34
CA SER A 495 -22.03 -8.54 -30.07
C SER A 495 -20.72 -8.27 -29.33
N LYS A 496 -19.67 -7.84 -30.02
CA LYS A 496 -18.39 -7.45 -29.41
C LYS A 496 -18.54 -6.30 -28.42
N ALA A 497 -17.61 -6.21 -27.47
CA ALA A 497 -17.56 -5.09 -26.54
C ALA A 497 -17.15 -3.82 -27.28
N SER A 498 -17.78 -2.69 -26.99
CA SER A 498 -17.43 -1.41 -27.60
C SER A 498 -17.60 -0.27 -26.60
N PRO A 499 -16.71 0.74 -26.60
CA PRO A 499 -16.88 1.91 -25.76
C PRO A 499 -18.17 2.68 -26.02
N THR A 500 -18.69 2.66 -27.24
CA THR A 500 -19.91 3.39 -27.63
C THR A 500 -21.18 2.55 -27.50
N LYS A 501 -21.08 1.29 -27.04
CA LYS A 501 -22.23 0.40 -26.88
C LYS A 501 -23.14 0.94 -25.77
N THR A 502 -24.42 1.14 -26.04
CA THR A 502 -25.38 1.73 -25.09
C THR A 502 -26.14 0.69 -24.26
N VAL A 503 -26.29 -0.53 -24.76
CA VAL A 503 -27.01 -1.64 -24.11
C VAL A 503 -26.26 -2.97 -24.26
N GLY A 504 -26.76 -4.05 -23.64
CA GLY A 504 -26.18 -5.39 -23.76
C GLY A 504 -24.85 -5.59 -23.04
N PRO A 505 -24.24 -6.78 -23.14
CA PRO A 505 -22.98 -7.07 -22.49
C PRO A 505 -21.80 -6.32 -23.14
N ASN A 506 -20.88 -5.87 -22.30
CA ASN A 506 -19.66 -5.15 -22.65
C ASN A 506 -18.41 -5.68 -21.93
N PHE A 507 -18.58 -6.65 -21.03
CA PHE A 507 -17.52 -7.32 -20.29
C PHE A 507 -17.79 -8.83 -20.28
N ILE A 508 -16.85 -9.62 -20.77
CA ILE A 508 -16.90 -11.09 -20.74
C ILE A 508 -16.84 -11.63 -19.31
N SER A 509 -17.22 -12.88 -19.11
CA SER A 509 -17.05 -13.56 -17.82
C SER A 509 -15.72 -14.31 -17.76
N PHE A 510 -15.21 -14.58 -16.56
CA PHE A 510 -13.95 -15.33 -16.36
C PHE A 510 -14.15 -16.44 -15.34
N ALA A 511 -13.22 -17.40 -15.34
CA ALA A 511 -13.18 -18.47 -14.34
C ALA A 511 -13.12 -17.88 -12.92
N PRO A 512 -13.78 -18.52 -11.93
CA PRO A 512 -13.72 -18.07 -10.54
C PRO A 512 -12.29 -17.95 -10.01
N THR A 513 -12.02 -16.92 -9.21
CA THR A 513 -10.69 -16.67 -8.62
C THR A 513 -10.76 -16.60 -7.10
N ALA A 514 -9.63 -16.74 -6.40
CA ALA A 514 -9.57 -16.53 -4.96
C ALA A 514 -9.68 -15.02 -4.58
N SER A 515 -9.49 -14.12 -5.55
CA SER A 515 -9.60 -12.68 -5.33
C SER A 515 -11.07 -12.25 -5.35
N PRO A 516 -11.55 -11.53 -4.33
CA PRO A 516 -12.88 -10.92 -4.38
C PRO A 516 -12.95 -9.65 -5.25
N VAL A 517 -11.80 -9.22 -5.80
CA VAL A 517 -11.65 -8.02 -6.62
C VAL A 517 -11.57 -8.40 -8.10
N ARG A 518 -12.37 -7.76 -8.95
CA ARG A 518 -12.24 -7.77 -10.41
C ARG A 518 -12.04 -6.36 -10.96
N TYR A 519 -11.03 -6.20 -11.81
CA TYR A 519 -10.75 -4.96 -12.55
C TYR A 519 -11.50 -4.95 -13.88
N PHE A 520 -11.98 -3.77 -14.27
CA PHE A 520 -12.69 -3.52 -15.52
C PHE A 520 -12.04 -2.36 -16.27
N PRO A 521 -11.46 -2.60 -17.46
CA PRO A 521 -11.19 -3.91 -18.07
C PRO A 521 -10.08 -4.66 -17.31
N GLN A 522 -9.62 -5.80 -17.83
CA GLN A 522 -8.45 -6.49 -17.29
C GLN A 522 -7.28 -5.54 -16.98
N LEU A 523 -6.58 -5.80 -15.86
CA LEU A 523 -5.48 -4.97 -15.40
C LEU A 523 -4.40 -4.75 -16.47
N ALA A 524 -4.09 -5.77 -17.28
CA ALA A 524 -3.13 -5.62 -18.38
C ALA A 524 -3.55 -4.55 -19.41
N THR A 525 -4.85 -4.47 -19.73
CA THR A 525 -5.42 -3.43 -20.59
C THR A 525 -5.29 -2.05 -19.95
N ILE A 526 -5.58 -1.95 -18.65
CA ILE A 526 -5.45 -0.69 -17.89
C ILE A 526 -4.00 -0.20 -17.87
N LEU A 527 -3.04 -1.10 -17.60
CA LEU A 527 -1.61 -0.76 -17.55
C LEU A 527 -1.05 -0.32 -18.92
N ALA A 528 -1.68 -0.77 -20.00
CA ALA A 528 -1.39 -0.34 -21.37
C ALA A 528 -2.11 0.98 -21.77
N GLY A 529 -2.94 1.56 -20.88
CA GLY A 529 -3.75 2.74 -21.18
C GLY A 529 -4.88 2.46 -22.19
N GLY A 530 -5.31 1.20 -22.31
CA GLY A 530 -6.31 0.76 -23.28
C GLY A 530 -7.74 0.91 -22.77
N LEU A 531 -8.68 1.15 -23.70
CA LEU A 531 -10.13 1.18 -23.40
C LEU A 531 -10.80 -0.18 -23.65
N THR A 532 -10.17 -1.06 -24.42
CA THR A 532 -10.73 -2.33 -24.86
C THR A 532 -9.74 -3.46 -24.67
N THR A 533 -10.24 -4.63 -24.26
CA THR A 533 -9.43 -5.86 -24.16
C THR A 533 -9.62 -6.70 -25.41
N ALA A 534 -8.51 -7.09 -26.03
CA ALA A 534 -8.44 -8.05 -27.13
C ALA A 534 -9.01 -9.42 -26.71
N PRO A 535 -9.43 -10.29 -27.63
CA PRO A 535 -9.95 -11.61 -27.27
C PRO A 535 -8.85 -12.46 -26.63
N LEU A 536 -9.23 -13.53 -25.94
CA LEU A 536 -8.27 -14.49 -25.41
C LEU A 536 -7.49 -15.15 -26.55
N PRO A 537 -6.26 -15.64 -26.29
CA PRO A 537 -5.50 -16.39 -27.30
C PRO A 537 -6.34 -17.49 -27.94
N GLY A 538 -6.47 -17.45 -29.27
CA GLY A 538 -7.31 -18.38 -30.03
C GLY A 538 -8.72 -17.87 -30.39
N GLY A 539 -9.14 -16.70 -29.89
CA GLY A 539 -10.33 -15.99 -30.36
C GLY A 539 -10.11 -15.24 -31.68
N ASP A 540 -11.20 -14.79 -32.29
CA ASP A 540 -11.21 -14.18 -33.62
C ASP A 540 -10.56 -12.80 -33.65
N ALA A 541 -9.72 -12.55 -34.66
CA ALA A 541 -9.09 -11.26 -34.86
C ALA A 541 -10.14 -10.14 -35.05
N GLY A 542 -9.99 -9.03 -34.33
CA GLY A 542 -10.90 -7.89 -34.39
C GLY A 542 -12.10 -7.96 -33.44
N MET A 543 -12.27 -9.07 -32.72
CA MET A 543 -13.14 -9.12 -31.54
C MET A 543 -12.57 -8.28 -30.39
N THR A 544 -13.43 -7.91 -29.47
CA THR A 544 -13.12 -7.21 -28.23
C THR A 544 -13.98 -7.80 -27.13
N MET A 545 -13.36 -8.27 -26.05
CA MET A 545 -14.05 -9.02 -25.00
C MET A 545 -14.47 -8.16 -23.80
N GLU A 546 -13.83 -7.01 -23.62
CA GLU A 546 -14.18 -6.01 -22.61
C GLU A 546 -14.00 -4.60 -23.17
N ALA A 547 -14.83 -3.64 -22.73
CA ALA A 547 -14.67 -2.24 -23.09
C ALA A 547 -15.19 -1.29 -21.99
N LEU A 548 -14.41 -0.25 -21.67
CA LEU A 548 -14.90 0.87 -20.86
C LEU A 548 -15.96 1.66 -21.64
N SER A 549 -17.06 1.99 -20.97
CA SER A 549 -18.15 2.74 -21.62
C SER A 549 -17.80 4.23 -21.75
N SER A 550 -17.78 4.73 -22.98
CA SER A 550 -17.64 6.15 -23.34
C SER A 550 -18.99 6.85 -23.54
N VAL A 551 -20.09 6.17 -23.22
CA VAL A 551 -21.47 6.66 -23.30
C VAL A 551 -22.17 6.45 -21.96
N SER A 552 -23.21 7.25 -21.71
CA SER A 552 -24.04 7.07 -20.52
C SER A 552 -24.83 5.77 -20.63
N ARG A 553 -24.76 4.92 -19.59
CA ARG A 553 -25.49 3.66 -19.51
C ARG A 553 -25.45 3.06 -18.10
N THR A 554 -26.37 2.14 -17.84
CA THR A 554 -26.39 1.32 -16.64
C THR A 554 -25.75 -0.03 -16.90
N LEU A 555 -24.76 -0.39 -16.09
CA LEU A 555 -24.13 -1.70 -16.06
C LEU A 555 -24.65 -2.45 -14.83
N ASN A 556 -25.25 -3.61 -15.03
CA ASN A 556 -25.66 -4.50 -13.95
C ASN A 556 -24.58 -5.55 -13.76
N PHE A 557 -24.20 -5.84 -12.53
CA PHE A 557 -23.23 -6.88 -12.20
C PHE A 557 -23.76 -7.77 -11.08
N ARG A 558 -23.35 -9.04 -11.12
CA ARG A 558 -23.55 -10.01 -10.04
C ARG A 558 -22.20 -10.53 -9.58
N LEU A 559 -22.03 -10.62 -8.27
CA LEU A 559 -20.98 -11.40 -7.64
C LEU A 559 -21.52 -12.77 -7.26
N THR A 560 -21.00 -13.83 -7.87
CA THR A 560 -21.27 -15.22 -7.50
C THR A 560 -20.07 -15.77 -6.71
N VAL A 561 -20.32 -16.29 -5.50
CA VAL A 561 -19.34 -16.92 -4.62
C VAL A 561 -19.61 -18.41 -4.51
N ARG A 562 -18.56 -19.23 -4.50
CA ARG A 562 -18.62 -20.69 -4.38
C ARG A 562 -17.72 -21.15 -3.25
N ASP A 563 -18.19 -22.08 -2.43
CA ASP A 563 -17.40 -22.71 -1.36
C ASP A 563 -16.41 -23.77 -1.90
N ASN A 564 -16.69 -24.35 -3.07
CA ASN A 564 -15.94 -25.45 -3.66
C ASN A 564 -15.87 -26.72 -2.78
N ALA A 565 -16.86 -26.95 -1.92
CA ALA A 565 -16.92 -28.18 -1.13
C ALA A 565 -16.88 -29.41 -2.05
N ALA A 566 -15.94 -30.33 -1.80
CA ALA A 566 -15.82 -31.55 -2.59
C ALA A 566 -17.05 -32.43 -2.36
N TYR A 567 -17.60 -32.98 -3.44
CA TYR A 567 -18.78 -33.84 -3.36
C TYR A 567 -18.51 -35.12 -2.56
N SER A 568 -19.42 -35.45 -1.65
CA SER A 568 -19.53 -36.73 -0.97
C SER A 568 -21.00 -37.10 -0.81
N ALA A 569 -21.40 -38.25 -1.34
CA ALA A 569 -22.75 -38.79 -1.16
C ALA A 569 -22.94 -39.50 0.19
N THR A 570 -21.83 -39.76 0.91
CA THR A 570 -21.84 -40.49 2.19
C THR A 570 -21.51 -39.53 3.32
N ALA A 571 -22.10 -39.77 4.50
CA ALA A 571 -21.99 -38.85 5.62
C ALA A 571 -20.52 -38.60 6.05
N PRO A 572 -20.12 -37.33 6.30
CA PRO A 572 -20.91 -36.12 6.12
C PRO A 572 -21.15 -35.83 4.62
N VAL A 573 -22.43 -35.66 4.25
CA VAL A 573 -22.80 -35.36 2.86
C VAL A 573 -22.36 -33.93 2.58
N SER A 574 -21.60 -33.75 1.51
CA SER A 574 -21.05 -32.45 1.09
C SER A 574 -21.20 -32.30 -0.41
N VAL A 575 -21.40 -31.07 -0.86
CA VAL A 575 -21.42 -30.69 -2.27
C VAL A 575 -21.24 -29.18 -2.34
N GLY A 576 -20.62 -28.67 -3.41
CA GLY A 576 -20.42 -27.24 -3.59
C GLY A 576 -21.74 -26.46 -3.48
N GLN A 577 -21.70 -25.35 -2.76
CA GLN A 577 -22.78 -24.36 -2.69
C GLN A 577 -22.33 -23.04 -3.30
N THR A 578 -23.33 -22.29 -3.79
CA THR A 578 -23.16 -20.96 -4.32
C THR A 578 -23.92 -19.94 -3.49
N GLN A 579 -23.51 -18.68 -3.55
CA GLN A 579 -24.30 -17.55 -3.05
C GLN A 579 -23.96 -16.31 -3.86
N PHE A 580 -24.83 -15.30 -3.90
CA PHE A 580 -24.57 -14.12 -4.71
C PHE A 580 -25.07 -12.80 -4.10
N THR A 581 -24.60 -11.71 -4.68
CA THR A 581 -25.14 -10.36 -4.46
C THR A 581 -25.08 -9.56 -5.77
N ASP A 582 -25.99 -8.60 -5.94
CA ASP A 582 -26.14 -7.82 -7.16
C ASP A 582 -25.75 -6.35 -6.92
N MET A 583 -25.20 -5.70 -7.94
CA MET A 583 -24.91 -4.27 -7.92
C MET A 583 -25.18 -3.60 -9.26
N VAL A 584 -25.35 -2.29 -9.18
CA VAL A 584 -25.54 -1.40 -10.33
C VAL A 584 -24.41 -0.38 -10.39
N VAL A 585 -23.80 -0.26 -11.57
CA VAL A 585 -22.83 0.78 -11.91
C VAL A 585 -23.42 1.67 -13.00
N THR A 586 -23.73 2.92 -12.66
CA THR A 586 -24.21 3.93 -13.61
C THR A 586 -23.03 4.68 -14.19
N VAL A 587 -22.83 4.62 -15.49
CA VAL A 587 -21.81 5.40 -16.20
C VAL A 587 -22.41 6.74 -16.58
N SER A 588 -21.83 7.85 -16.10
CA SER A 588 -22.29 9.20 -16.40
C SER A 588 -21.40 9.88 -17.44
N ASN A 589 -22.01 10.37 -18.52
CA ASN A 589 -21.32 11.15 -19.56
C ASN A 589 -21.14 12.64 -19.20
N THR A 590 -21.62 13.09 -18.04
CA THR A 590 -21.40 14.47 -17.55
C THR A 590 -20.04 14.65 -16.87
N SER A 591 -19.28 13.56 -16.72
CA SER A 591 -17.98 13.50 -16.05
C SER A 591 -17.09 12.46 -16.72
N GLY A 592 -15.79 12.68 -16.74
CA GLY A 592 -14.80 11.76 -17.31
C GLY A 592 -14.20 12.23 -18.66
N PRO A 593 -13.11 11.59 -19.11
CA PRO A 593 -12.37 10.54 -18.41
C PRO A 593 -11.59 11.08 -17.20
N PHE A 594 -11.66 10.36 -16.09
CA PHE A 594 -10.74 10.56 -14.97
C PHE A 594 -9.44 9.83 -15.31
N ALA A 595 -8.32 10.57 -15.35
CA ALA A 595 -7.07 10.02 -15.86
C ALA A 595 -5.84 10.65 -15.19
N VAL A 596 -4.86 9.83 -14.81
CA VAL A 596 -3.51 10.27 -14.44
C VAL A 596 -2.89 10.92 -15.67
N THR A 597 -2.44 12.17 -15.53
CA THR A 597 -1.79 12.91 -16.62
C THR A 597 -0.27 12.96 -16.45
N SER A 598 0.24 12.90 -15.22
CA SER A 598 1.66 12.79 -14.90
C SER A 598 1.89 12.00 -13.60
N PRO A 599 2.83 11.03 -13.56
CA PRO A 599 3.79 10.68 -14.61
C PRO A 599 3.17 9.78 -15.68
N ASN A 600 3.53 9.99 -16.95
CA ASN A 600 3.14 9.13 -18.09
C ASN A 600 4.27 8.92 -19.10
N THR A 601 5.49 9.25 -18.70
CA THR A 601 6.72 9.08 -19.47
C THR A 601 7.75 8.37 -18.61
N ASN A 602 8.80 7.82 -19.21
CA ASN A 602 9.89 7.15 -18.49
C ASN A 602 10.81 8.17 -17.79
N VAL A 603 10.25 8.95 -16.86
CA VAL A 603 10.97 9.93 -16.04
C VAL A 603 11.76 9.23 -14.95
N THR A 604 12.84 9.86 -14.49
CA THR A 604 13.59 9.40 -13.33
C THR A 604 13.37 10.35 -12.17
N TRP A 605 12.85 9.83 -11.06
CA TRP A 605 12.65 10.54 -9.82
C TRP A 605 13.63 10.02 -8.77
N ALA A 606 14.29 10.92 -8.04
CA ALA A 606 15.17 10.50 -6.98
C ALA A 606 14.38 9.98 -5.76
N GLY A 607 14.90 8.97 -5.07
CA GLY A 607 14.32 8.51 -3.81
C GLY A 607 14.29 9.61 -2.74
N ASN A 608 13.27 9.62 -1.91
CA ASN A 608 12.98 10.64 -0.88
C ASN A 608 12.84 12.08 -1.42
N SER A 609 12.60 12.24 -2.72
CA SER A 609 12.30 13.54 -3.31
C SER A 609 10.80 13.80 -3.35
N THR A 610 10.41 15.07 -3.25
CA THR A 610 9.03 15.49 -3.47
C THR A 610 8.79 15.64 -4.97
N GLN A 611 7.74 14.97 -5.46
CA GLN A 611 7.32 14.98 -6.86
C GLN A 611 5.84 15.36 -6.94
N THR A 612 5.45 16.00 -8.04
CA THR A 612 4.06 16.37 -8.28
C THR A 612 3.40 15.34 -9.20
N ILE A 613 2.31 14.75 -8.72
CA ILE A 613 1.44 13.88 -9.50
C ILE A 613 0.24 14.72 -9.97
N ASN A 614 -0.12 14.60 -11.25
CA ASN A 614 -1.24 15.32 -11.84
C ASN A 614 -2.26 14.35 -12.43
N TRP A 615 -3.54 14.75 -12.39
CA TRP A 615 -4.64 14.01 -13.01
C TRP A 615 -5.75 14.94 -13.49
N SER A 616 -6.53 14.44 -14.44
CA SER A 616 -7.76 15.07 -14.91
C SER A 616 -8.90 14.74 -13.96
N VAL A 617 -9.38 15.74 -13.21
CA VAL A 617 -10.57 15.60 -12.35
C VAL A 617 -11.84 15.33 -13.17
N ALA A 618 -11.93 15.92 -14.37
CA ALA A 618 -13.02 15.70 -15.33
C ALA A 618 -14.44 15.73 -14.72
N ASN A 619 -14.78 16.77 -13.94
CA ASN A 619 -16.07 16.96 -13.27
C ASN A 619 -16.48 15.85 -12.29
N THR A 620 -15.57 14.96 -11.87
CA THR A 620 -15.90 13.86 -10.94
C THR A 620 -16.23 14.31 -9.52
N THR A 621 -15.83 15.53 -9.12
CA THR A 621 -16.21 16.14 -7.84
C THR A 621 -17.68 16.58 -7.79
N ALA A 622 -18.28 16.86 -8.95
CA ALA A 622 -19.67 17.27 -9.05
C ALA A 622 -20.63 16.07 -9.05
N ALA A 623 -21.90 16.30 -8.68
CA ALA A 623 -22.95 15.31 -8.89
C ALA A 623 -23.08 14.96 -10.39
N PRO A 624 -23.35 13.70 -10.76
CA PRO A 624 -23.77 12.60 -9.89
C PRO A 624 -22.62 11.70 -9.37
N VAL A 625 -21.35 11.95 -9.71
CA VAL A 625 -20.22 11.13 -9.27
C VAL A 625 -19.77 11.48 -7.85
N SER A 626 -19.76 12.77 -7.51
CA SER A 626 -19.55 13.30 -6.14
C SER A 626 -18.29 12.78 -5.42
N CYS A 627 -17.19 12.58 -6.16
CA CYS A 627 -15.91 12.13 -5.62
C CYS A 627 -15.09 13.30 -5.08
N ALA A 628 -15.26 13.63 -3.80
CA ALA A 628 -14.57 14.74 -3.15
C ALA A 628 -13.05 14.53 -2.99
N ASN A 629 -12.62 13.30 -2.70
CA ASN A 629 -11.23 12.97 -2.40
C ASN A 629 -10.74 11.76 -3.20
N VAL A 630 -9.43 11.69 -3.40
CA VAL A 630 -8.72 10.56 -4.01
C VAL A 630 -7.60 10.05 -3.09
N LYS A 631 -7.21 8.80 -3.28
CA LYS A 631 -6.07 8.14 -2.67
C LYS A 631 -4.98 7.95 -3.74
N ILE A 632 -3.73 8.17 -3.35
CA ILE A 632 -2.56 8.05 -4.23
C ILE A 632 -1.68 6.91 -3.71
N SER A 633 -1.48 5.90 -4.55
CA SER A 633 -0.66 4.73 -4.23
C SER A 633 0.45 4.53 -5.27
N LEU A 634 1.56 3.95 -4.82
CA LEU A 634 2.75 3.67 -5.61
C LEU A 634 2.95 2.16 -5.76
N SER A 635 3.26 1.75 -6.99
CA SER A 635 3.74 0.44 -7.36
C SER A 635 5.23 0.51 -7.71
N THR A 636 5.95 -0.59 -7.47
CA THR A 636 7.33 -0.80 -7.92
C THR A 636 7.50 -2.05 -8.80
N ASP A 637 6.39 -2.70 -9.15
CA ASP A 637 6.33 -3.97 -9.90
C ASP A 637 5.62 -3.83 -11.26
N GLY A 638 5.59 -2.63 -11.82
CA GLY A 638 4.98 -2.32 -13.10
C GLY A 638 3.48 -2.06 -13.04
N GLY A 639 2.92 -1.86 -11.84
CA GLY A 639 1.48 -1.63 -11.62
C GLY A 639 0.69 -2.90 -11.35
N LEU A 640 1.35 -4.03 -11.06
CA LEU A 640 0.69 -5.29 -10.69
C LEU A 640 0.14 -5.22 -9.27
N THR A 641 0.87 -4.58 -8.35
CA THR A 641 0.44 -4.33 -6.97
C THR A 641 0.74 -2.89 -6.54
N PHE A 642 -0.04 -2.36 -5.59
CA PHE A 642 0.11 -1.00 -5.04
C PHE A 642 0.20 -1.03 -3.50
N PRO A 643 1.24 -1.67 -2.92
CA PRO A 643 1.37 -1.83 -1.48
C PRO A 643 1.71 -0.51 -0.75
N THR A 644 2.27 0.47 -1.45
CA THR A 644 2.74 1.72 -0.85
C THR A 644 1.70 2.81 -1.03
N VAL A 645 1.02 3.21 0.03
CA VAL A 645 0.13 4.38 0.02
C VAL A 645 0.96 5.64 0.24
N LEU A 646 0.99 6.53 -0.75
CA LEU A 646 1.68 7.82 -0.62
C LEU A 646 0.80 8.80 0.16
N ILE A 647 -0.48 8.89 -0.20
CA ILE A 647 -1.49 9.69 0.50
C ILE A 647 -2.82 8.93 0.51
N ALA A 648 -3.37 8.68 1.69
CA ALA A 648 -4.60 7.90 1.86
C ALA A 648 -5.88 8.66 1.50
N SER A 649 -5.86 10.00 1.58
CA SER A 649 -6.97 10.87 1.18
C SER A 649 -6.46 12.29 0.94
N THR A 650 -6.71 12.83 -0.25
CA THR A 650 -6.45 14.23 -0.61
C THR A 650 -7.59 14.76 -1.49
N PRO A 651 -7.87 16.08 -1.53
CA PRO A 651 -8.87 16.63 -2.42
C PRO A 651 -8.68 16.19 -3.87
N ASN A 652 -9.79 15.94 -4.55
CA ASN A 652 -9.81 15.61 -5.97
C ASN A 652 -9.76 16.89 -6.83
N ASP A 653 -8.64 17.61 -6.76
CA ASP A 653 -8.43 18.93 -7.40
C ASP A 653 -7.46 18.92 -8.59
N GLY A 654 -6.84 17.76 -8.88
CA GLY A 654 -6.07 17.50 -10.10
C GLY A 654 -4.54 17.54 -9.91
N SER A 655 -4.04 17.87 -8.73
CA SER A 655 -2.61 17.89 -8.47
C SER A 655 -2.27 17.63 -7.01
N GLN A 656 -1.20 16.85 -6.77
CA GLN A 656 -0.73 16.60 -5.42
C GLN A 656 0.78 16.42 -5.38
N ALA A 657 1.42 17.15 -4.47
CA ALA A 657 2.82 16.91 -4.11
C ALA A 657 2.92 15.70 -3.17
N VAL A 658 3.77 14.75 -3.51
CA VAL A 658 4.03 13.52 -2.73
C VAL A 658 5.52 13.32 -2.56
N THR A 659 5.94 12.72 -1.44
CA THR A 659 7.32 12.26 -1.27
C THR A 659 7.44 10.83 -1.79
N ILE A 660 8.29 10.62 -2.78
CA ILE A 660 8.54 9.30 -3.36
C ILE A 660 9.51 8.55 -2.44
N PRO A 661 9.18 7.36 -1.91
CA PRO A 661 10.09 6.59 -1.07
C PRO A 661 11.39 6.24 -1.81
N ALA A 662 12.50 6.17 -1.07
CA ALA A 662 13.77 5.68 -1.60
C ALA A 662 13.79 4.16 -1.79
N THR A 663 12.96 3.67 -2.72
CA THR A 663 12.89 2.27 -3.15
C THR A 663 13.30 2.20 -4.62
N PRO A 664 14.62 2.11 -4.94
CA PRO A 664 15.08 2.18 -6.30
C PRO A 664 14.51 1.07 -7.18
N GLY A 665 14.10 1.41 -8.40
CA GLY A 665 13.50 0.47 -9.35
C GLY A 665 13.12 1.13 -10.67
N THR A 666 12.94 0.31 -11.72
CA THR A 666 12.67 0.79 -13.09
C THR A 666 11.22 0.60 -13.55
N ALA A 667 10.37 0.04 -12.68
CA ALA A 667 9.00 -0.35 -13.00
C ALA A 667 7.99 0.34 -12.07
N ALA A 668 8.21 1.62 -11.74
CA ALA A 668 7.30 2.33 -10.86
C ALA A 668 6.05 2.82 -11.61
N ARG A 669 4.90 2.76 -10.93
CA ARG A 669 3.59 3.28 -11.40
C ARG A 669 2.87 3.99 -10.27
N VAL A 670 2.08 5.00 -10.62
CA VAL A 670 1.16 5.65 -9.69
C VAL A 670 -0.27 5.24 -10.01
N LYS A 671 -1.05 4.91 -8.99
CA LYS A 671 -2.50 4.76 -9.07
C LYS A 671 -3.16 5.90 -8.31
N ILE A 672 -4.15 6.52 -8.93
CA ILE A 672 -5.04 7.48 -8.28
C ILE A 672 -6.42 6.86 -8.24
N GLU A 673 -6.93 6.59 -7.05
CA GLU A 673 -8.19 5.90 -6.84
C GLU A 673 -9.17 6.78 -6.07
N SER A 674 -10.44 6.74 -6.45
CA SER A 674 -11.49 7.48 -5.73
C SER A 674 -11.63 7.00 -4.29
N VAL A 675 -11.94 7.93 -3.36
CA VAL A 675 -12.30 7.60 -1.98
C VAL A 675 -13.81 7.61 -1.87
N GLY A 676 -14.40 6.44 -1.56
CA GLY A 676 -15.86 6.28 -1.44
C GLY A 676 -16.58 5.97 -2.75
N ASN A 677 -15.85 5.74 -3.84
CA ASN A 677 -16.35 5.28 -5.13
C ASN A 677 -15.44 4.15 -5.66
N ILE A 678 -15.71 3.59 -6.84
CA ILE A 678 -15.05 2.39 -7.38
C ILE A 678 -14.11 2.65 -8.57
N PHE A 679 -14.07 3.89 -9.07
CA PHE A 679 -13.25 4.25 -10.22
C PHE A 679 -11.84 4.67 -9.82
N PHE A 680 -10.89 4.48 -10.73
CA PHE A 680 -9.49 4.85 -10.55
C PHE A 680 -8.81 5.02 -11.92
N ASP A 681 -7.57 5.50 -11.92
CA ASP A 681 -6.68 5.38 -13.07
C ASP A 681 -5.24 5.08 -12.64
N ILE A 682 -4.43 4.53 -13.56
CA ILE A 682 -3.02 4.19 -13.35
C ILE A 682 -2.18 4.88 -14.44
N SER A 683 -1.02 5.42 -14.07
CA SER A 683 -0.04 5.94 -15.04
C SER A 683 0.26 4.93 -16.17
N ASN A 684 0.29 5.38 -17.41
CA ASN A 684 0.41 4.58 -18.63
C ASN A 684 1.85 4.17 -18.99
N THR A 685 2.87 4.79 -18.39
CA THR A 685 4.28 4.40 -18.59
C THR A 685 5.00 4.14 -17.25
N ASN A 686 5.91 3.15 -17.24
CA ASN A 686 6.82 2.91 -16.11
C ASN A 686 7.74 4.12 -15.96
N PHE A 687 7.94 4.59 -14.73
CA PHE A 687 9.01 5.54 -14.40
C PHE A 687 10.06 4.89 -13.49
N ILE A 688 11.20 5.56 -13.37
CA ILE A 688 12.35 5.09 -12.59
C ILE A 688 12.35 5.82 -11.24
N ILE A 689 12.49 5.08 -10.15
CA ILE A 689 12.88 5.59 -8.85
C ILE A 689 14.38 5.35 -8.71
N GLY A 690 15.17 6.41 -8.61
CA GLY A 690 16.59 6.35 -8.36
C GLY A 690 16.91 6.14 -6.88
N GLY A 691 18.21 6.00 -6.57
CA GLY A 691 18.71 6.11 -5.20
C GLY A 691 18.30 7.43 -4.54
N ALA A 692 18.30 7.46 -3.22
CA ALA A 692 18.15 8.73 -2.51
C ALA A 692 19.29 9.68 -2.90
N VAL A 693 19.00 10.97 -3.12
CA VAL A 693 20.03 11.95 -3.49
C VAL A 693 21.08 12.01 -2.38
N ALA A 694 22.30 11.58 -2.65
CA ALA A 694 23.43 11.80 -1.76
C ALA A 694 23.90 13.25 -1.92
N CYS A 695 24.27 13.89 -0.81
CA CYS A 695 24.87 15.22 -0.85
C CYS A 695 26.19 15.20 -1.64
N GLY A 696 26.44 16.25 -2.42
CA GLY A 696 27.78 16.53 -2.95
C GLY A 696 28.76 16.88 -1.81
N ALA A 697 30.06 16.71 -2.05
CA ALA A 697 31.08 17.21 -1.13
C ALA A 697 31.06 18.75 -1.11
N PRO A 698 31.16 19.42 0.06
CA PRO A 698 31.18 20.89 0.11
C PRO A 698 32.33 21.49 -0.72
N ALA A 699 32.06 22.63 -1.38
CA ALA A 699 33.01 23.36 -2.22
C ALA A 699 33.19 24.80 -1.72
N GLY A 700 34.15 25.54 -2.30
CA GLY A 700 34.39 26.95 -1.94
C GLY A 700 34.88 27.15 -0.51
N LEU A 701 35.68 26.20 0.01
CA LEU A 701 36.21 26.27 1.35
C LEU A 701 37.11 27.49 1.51
N SER A 702 36.86 28.30 2.54
CA SER A 702 37.65 29.49 2.87
C SER A 702 37.82 29.63 4.37
N SER A 703 38.87 30.35 4.76
CA SER A 703 39.16 30.68 6.16
C SER A 703 39.41 32.16 6.29
N SER A 704 38.83 32.78 7.31
CA SER A 704 38.88 34.22 7.57
C SER A 704 38.99 34.49 9.08
N ALA A 705 39.13 35.76 9.47
CA ALA A 705 39.27 36.17 10.87
C ALA A 705 40.32 35.35 11.65
N VAL A 706 41.43 34.99 10.99
CA VAL A 706 42.48 34.15 11.57
C VAL A 706 43.31 34.97 12.54
N THR A 707 43.31 34.58 13.81
CA THR A 707 44.08 35.20 14.89
C THR A 707 45.17 34.24 15.40
N THR A 708 45.81 34.59 16.51
CA THR A 708 46.76 33.72 17.20
C THR A 708 46.07 32.51 17.85
N SER A 709 44.75 32.55 18.08
CA SER A 709 44.03 31.49 18.80
C SER A 709 42.63 31.16 18.26
N SER A 710 42.24 31.70 17.10
CA SER A 710 40.94 31.45 16.49
C SER A 710 40.96 31.60 14.97
N ALA A 711 39.95 31.05 14.31
CA ALA A 711 39.66 31.28 12.89
C ALA A 711 38.17 31.02 12.60
N THR A 712 37.63 31.64 11.55
CA THR A 712 36.31 31.30 11.01
C THR A 712 36.49 30.54 9.71
N VAL A 713 35.85 29.37 9.58
CA VAL A 713 35.88 28.55 8.36
C VAL A 713 34.51 28.57 7.69
N SER A 714 34.47 28.65 6.36
CA SER A 714 33.21 28.76 5.60
C SER A 714 33.24 27.97 4.28
N TRP A 715 32.06 27.61 3.77
CA TRP A 715 31.88 26.82 2.55
C TRP A 715 30.62 27.26 1.79
N ALA A 716 30.52 26.86 0.53
CA ALA A 716 29.32 27.09 -0.28
C ALA A 716 28.19 26.11 0.09
N ALA A 717 26.94 26.53 -0.07
CA ALA A 717 25.78 25.68 0.18
C ALA A 717 25.75 24.46 -0.77
N VAL A 718 25.49 23.28 -0.21
CA VAL A 718 25.29 22.03 -0.93
C VAL A 718 23.79 21.78 -1.09
N THR A 719 23.31 21.64 -2.32
CA THR A 719 21.91 21.32 -2.62
C THR A 719 21.49 20.01 -1.95
N GLY A 720 20.40 20.05 -1.19
CA GLY A 720 19.86 18.89 -0.45
C GLY A 720 20.45 18.69 0.95
N ALA A 721 21.48 19.45 1.34
CA ALA A 721 22.05 19.36 2.68
C ALA A 721 21.11 19.96 3.73
N THR A 722 20.83 19.19 4.77
CA THR A 722 20.06 19.63 5.96
C THR A 722 20.95 20.27 7.02
N SER A 723 22.22 19.88 7.05
CA SER A 723 23.22 20.38 7.99
C SER A 723 24.65 20.02 7.54
N TYR A 724 25.66 20.41 8.30
CA TYR A 724 27.07 20.15 8.04
C TYR A 724 27.80 19.73 9.32
N ASP A 725 28.79 18.85 9.18
CA ASP A 725 29.74 18.53 10.26
C ASP A 725 31.10 19.11 9.93
N VAL A 726 31.73 19.78 10.90
CA VAL A 726 33.02 20.44 10.75
C VAL A 726 33.99 19.89 11.78
N ASP A 727 35.16 19.45 11.30
CA ASP A 727 36.28 19.04 12.16
C ASP A 727 37.54 19.85 11.84
N TYR A 728 38.46 19.92 12.80
CA TYR A 728 39.77 20.52 12.62
C TYR A 728 40.85 19.76 13.39
N LYS A 729 42.10 19.92 12.98
CA LYS A 729 43.29 19.39 13.67
C LYS A 729 44.50 20.22 13.32
N THR A 730 45.52 20.22 14.17
CA THR A 730 46.86 20.67 13.75
C THR A 730 47.36 19.76 12.63
N ASN A 731 48.07 20.27 11.63
CA ASN A 731 48.55 19.45 10.50
C ASN A 731 49.41 18.25 10.97
N ALA A 732 50.19 18.43 12.05
CA ALA A 732 50.99 17.37 12.66
C ALA A 732 50.20 16.31 13.46
N SER A 733 48.91 16.53 13.76
CA SER A 733 48.09 15.58 14.51
C SER A 733 47.41 14.58 13.57
N GLY A 734 47.30 13.32 14.00
CA GLY A 734 46.48 12.29 13.34
C GLY A 734 45.01 12.28 13.77
N THR A 735 44.65 13.05 14.82
CA THR A 735 43.32 13.02 15.42
C THR A 735 42.54 14.29 15.09
N TRP A 736 41.32 14.13 14.58
CA TRP A 736 40.38 15.22 14.29
C TRP A 736 39.58 15.61 15.53
N ILE A 737 39.40 16.91 15.74
CA ILE A 737 38.56 17.51 16.79
C ILE A 737 37.27 17.99 16.14
N ASN A 738 36.12 17.61 16.68
CA ASN A 738 34.83 18.10 16.18
C ASN A 738 34.62 19.57 16.61
N ALA A 739 34.45 20.46 15.64
CA ALA A 739 34.12 21.86 15.88
C ALA A 739 32.60 22.08 15.91
N ALA A 740 31.87 21.38 15.02
CA ALA A 740 30.42 21.45 14.96
C ALA A 740 29.85 20.15 14.36
N THR A 741 28.68 19.73 14.87
CA THR A 741 27.89 18.63 14.33
C THR A 741 26.49 19.13 14.04
N GLY A 742 25.94 18.84 12.87
CA GLY A 742 24.60 19.28 12.50
C GLY A 742 24.46 20.82 12.32
N ASN A 743 25.54 21.51 11.97
CA ASN A 743 25.56 22.96 11.76
C ASN A 743 24.71 23.34 10.54
N THR A 744 23.77 24.27 10.68
CA THR A 744 22.93 24.75 9.56
C THR A 744 23.50 26.01 8.90
N ALA A 745 24.43 26.70 9.57
CA ALA A 745 25.16 27.82 8.99
C ALA A 745 26.19 27.34 7.96
N LEU A 746 26.55 28.23 7.03
CA LEU A 746 27.60 27.98 6.01
C LEU A 746 29.01 28.35 6.52
N SER A 747 29.16 28.50 7.83
CA SER A 747 30.42 28.78 8.49
C SER A 747 30.45 28.21 9.92
N ALA A 748 31.66 28.03 10.46
CA ALA A 748 31.90 27.63 11.84
C ALA A 748 33.11 28.39 12.42
N ASN A 749 33.04 28.75 13.70
CA ASN A 749 34.14 29.39 14.42
C ASN A 749 34.98 28.34 15.15
N LEU A 750 36.30 28.41 14.97
CA LEU A 750 37.30 27.60 15.66
C LEU A 750 37.99 28.48 16.71
N SER A 751 38.10 27.99 17.95
CA SER A 751 38.70 28.71 19.08
C SER A 751 39.66 27.80 19.86
N GLY A 752 40.49 28.38 20.73
CA GLY A 752 41.48 27.63 21.51
C GLY A 752 42.65 27.11 20.68
N LEU A 753 42.94 27.75 19.55
CA LEU A 753 44.02 27.36 18.64
C LEU A 753 45.38 27.80 19.20
N ILE A 754 46.46 27.13 18.78
CA ILE A 754 47.84 27.47 19.12
C ILE A 754 48.36 28.47 18.10
N ALA A 755 49.11 29.48 18.54
CA ALA A 755 49.67 30.52 17.65
C ALA A 755 50.74 29.97 16.70
N ALA A 756 50.96 30.65 15.57
CA ALA A 756 51.92 30.26 14.53
C ALA A 756 51.81 28.79 14.06
N THR A 757 50.61 28.21 14.10
CA THR A 757 50.38 26.77 13.87
C THR A 757 49.49 26.56 12.66
N LEU A 758 49.91 25.64 11.78
CA LEU A 758 49.14 25.21 10.61
C LEU A 758 48.07 24.19 11.02
N TYR A 759 46.81 24.46 10.65
CA TYR A 759 45.65 23.61 10.90
C TYR A 759 45.08 23.08 9.58
N ASP A 760 44.69 21.80 9.59
CA ASP A 760 43.74 21.23 8.65
C ASP A 760 42.33 21.36 9.22
N TRP A 761 41.36 21.73 8.41
CA TRP A 761 39.96 21.62 8.75
C TRP A 761 39.21 20.94 7.61
N ARG A 762 38.11 20.27 7.94
CA ARG A 762 37.29 19.55 6.98
C ARG A 762 35.81 19.73 7.28
N VAL A 763 35.01 19.71 6.24
CA VAL A 763 33.55 19.81 6.33
C VAL A 763 32.88 18.80 5.41
N ARG A 764 31.77 18.20 5.87
CA ARG A 764 30.88 17.38 5.05
C ARG A 764 29.44 17.87 5.17
N ALA A 765 28.65 17.61 4.13
CA ALA A 765 27.23 17.92 4.11
C ALA A 765 26.41 16.71 4.54
N ASN A 766 25.42 16.91 5.41
CA ASN A 766 24.50 15.89 5.88
C ASN A 766 23.16 16.02 5.15
N CYS A 767 22.88 15.08 4.25
CA CYS A 767 21.56 14.93 3.63
C CYS A 767 20.71 13.98 4.48
N THR A 768 19.39 13.98 4.24
CA THR A 768 18.44 13.03 4.83
C THR A 768 18.76 11.56 4.55
N SER A 769 19.49 11.28 3.47
CA SER A 769 19.85 9.94 3.00
C SER A 769 21.20 9.44 3.53
N ALA A 770 22.23 10.28 3.43
CA ALA A 770 23.60 10.02 3.86
C ALA A 770 24.43 11.31 3.87
N SER A 771 25.49 11.35 4.68
CA SER A 771 26.47 12.42 4.62
C SER A 771 27.40 12.27 3.42
N SER A 772 27.86 13.38 2.85
CA SER A 772 28.90 13.38 1.82
C SER A 772 30.28 13.06 2.38
N ALA A 773 31.26 12.85 1.49
CA ALA A 773 32.65 12.81 1.87
C ALA A 773 33.10 14.17 2.45
N TYR A 774 34.05 14.15 3.38
CA TYR A 774 34.68 15.37 3.88
C TYR A 774 35.54 16.02 2.78
N THR A 775 35.39 17.34 2.60
CA THR A 775 36.34 18.18 1.88
C THR A 775 37.21 18.92 2.90
N ALA A 776 38.52 19.00 2.67
CA ALA A 776 39.46 19.64 3.59
C ALA A 776 40.12 20.89 3.00
N ALA A 777 40.50 21.83 3.87
CA ALA A 777 41.31 23.00 3.56
C ALA A 777 42.24 23.33 4.75
N GLN A 778 43.14 24.29 4.56
CA GLN A 778 44.15 24.66 5.56
C GLN A 778 44.13 26.16 5.86
N PHE A 779 44.53 26.51 7.07
CA PHE A 779 44.91 27.88 7.46
C PHE A 779 46.02 27.83 8.51
N THR A 780 46.79 28.92 8.64
CA THR A 780 47.83 29.05 9.68
C THR A 780 47.45 30.18 10.63
N THR A 781 47.39 29.90 11.93
CA THR A 781 47.18 30.94 12.96
C THR A 781 48.34 31.93 12.95
N THR A 782 48.05 33.19 13.27
CA THR A 782 49.07 34.23 13.23
C THR A 782 50.09 34.05 14.36
N SER A 783 51.31 34.58 14.17
CA SER A 783 52.36 34.54 15.19
C SER A 783 52.05 35.50 16.34
N PRO A 784 52.42 35.20 17.60
CA PRO A 784 52.43 36.19 18.66
C PRO A 784 53.31 37.36 18.24
N ALA A 785 52.82 38.58 18.40
CA ALA A 785 53.51 39.77 17.94
C ALA A 785 54.69 40.16 18.87
N SER A 786 55.77 40.69 18.27
CA SER A 786 57.00 41.10 18.97
C SER A 786 56.90 42.51 19.56
N CYS A 787 57.45 42.74 20.75
CA CYS A 787 57.40 44.03 21.46
C CYS A 787 58.40 45.06 20.92
N ASN A 788 58.08 45.66 19.78
CA ASN A 788 58.95 46.66 19.14
C ASN A 788 58.80 48.06 19.76
N ALA A 789 59.78 48.93 19.55
CA ALA A 789 59.65 50.33 19.94
C ALA A 789 58.61 51.05 19.07
N PRO A 790 57.79 51.97 19.61
CA PRO A 790 56.80 52.72 18.84
C PRO A 790 57.44 53.52 17.71
N GLY A 791 56.79 53.51 16.54
CA GLY A 791 57.13 54.31 15.37
C GLY A 791 56.08 55.40 15.09
N GLY A 792 56.26 56.14 13.99
CA GLY A 792 55.27 57.13 13.54
C GLY A 792 54.96 58.24 14.55
N LEU A 793 55.95 58.66 15.34
CA LEU A 793 55.79 59.69 16.35
C LEU A 793 55.35 61.00 15.67
N ALA A 794 54.20 61.51 16.08
CA ALA A 794 53.62 62.74 15.57
C ALA A 794 53.12 63.60 16.72
N SER A 795 53.37 64.90 16.65
CA SER A 795 52.81 65.89 17.57
C SER A 795 51.78 66.72 16.82
N SER A 796 50.57 66.80 17.33
CA SER A 796 49.40 67.42 16.71
C SER A 796 48.56 68.13 17.77
N ALA A 797 47.52 68.86 17.35
CA ALA A 797 46.67 69.65 18.27
C ALA A 797 47.50 70.44 19.30
N ILE A 798 48.66 70.92 18.85
CA ILE A 798 49.56 71.74 19.63
C ILE A 798 48.80 73.05 19.90
N THR A 799 48.61 73.45 21.14
CA THR A 799 48.03 74.74 21.54
C THR A 799 49.07 75.53 22.32
N THR A 800 48.71 76.66 22.95
CA THR A 800 49.57 77.35 23.92
C THR A 800 49.96 76.57 25.13
N SER A 801 49.13 75.62 25.56
CA SER A 801 49.34 74.98 26.84
C SER A 801 49.14 73.49 26.81
N SER A 802 48.96 72.94 25.62
CA SER A 802 48.82 71.51 25.40
C SER A 802 49.40 71.09 24.06
N ALA A 803 49.64 69.79 23.91
CA ALA A 803 49.82 69.16 22.63
C ALA A 803 49.40 67.70 22.73
N THR A 804 48.81 67.17 21.66
CA THR A 804 48.57 65.73 21.53
C THR A 804 49.78 65.10 20.87
N ILE A 805 50.51 64.29 21.61
CA ILE A 805 51.57 63.44 21.07
C ILE A 805 50.98 62.07 20.75
N SER A 806 51.39 61.48 19.63
CA SER A 806 50.81 60.24 19.11
C SER A 806 51.87 59.38 18.43
N TRP A 807 51.66 58.08 18.39
CA TRP A 807 52.54 57.10 17.77
C TRP A 807 51.68 56.02 17.11
N THR A 808 52.29 55.19 16.26
CA THR A 808 51.59 54.07 15.64
C THR A 808 51.51 52.89 16.60
N ALA A 809 50.39 52.14 16.53
CA ALA A 809 50.24 50.92 17.31
C ALA A 809 51.34 49.91 16.98
N VAL A 810 51.98 49.40 18.03
CA VAL A 810 52.90 48.28 17.91
C VAL A 810 52.11 46.99 18.11
N SER A 811 52.20 46.10 17.13
CA SER A 811 51.62 44.76 17.21
C SER A 811 52.16 44.04 18.45
N GLY A 812 51.28 43.57 19.34
CA GLY A 812 51.66 42.90 20.60
C GLY A 812 51.82 43.84 21.81
N GLY A 813 51.75 45.16 21.60
CA GLY A 813 51.70 46.15 22.68
C GLY A 813 50.40 46.09 23.46
N THR A 814 50.49 45.90 24.77
CA THR A 814 49.36 45.97 25.71
C THR A 814 49.14 47.38 26.23
N SER A 815 50.21 48.19 26.34
CA SER A 815 50.13 49.60 26.75
C SER A 815 51.41 50.35 26.37
N TYR A 816 51.53 51.63 26.74
CA TYR A 816 52.67 52.50 26.43
C TYR A 816 53.02 53.39 27.62
N ASP A 817 54.31 53.62 27.86
CA ASP A 817 54.80 54.62 28.81
C ASP A 817 55.31 55.84 28.04
N VAL A 818 54.91 57.02 28.48
CA VAL A 818 55.16 58.29 27.77
C VAL A 818 55.72 59.30 28.75
N ASP A 819 56.84 59.92 28.39
CA ASP A 819 57.45 61.02 29.14
C ASP A 819 57.65 62.25 28.26
N TYR A 820 57.76 63.42 28.87
CA TYR A 820 58.07 64.68 28.21
C TYR A 820 58.92 65.60 29.10
N LYS A 821 59.60 66.56 28.48
CA LYS A 821 60.37 67.60 29.17
C LYS A 821 60.53 68.82 28.28
N THR A 822 60.81 69.98 28.85
CA THR A 822 61.33 71.09 28.04
C THR A 822 62.71 70.70 27.50
N ASN A 823 63.05 71.14 26.29
CA ASN A 823 64.35 70.78 25.67
C ASN A 823 65.55 71.21 26.57
N ALA A 824 65.41 72.29 27.33
CA ALA A 824 66.43 72.77 28.27
C ALA A 824 66.51 71.96 29.59
N SER A 825 65.53 71.12 29.92
CA SER A 825 65.51 70.35 31.16
C SER A 825 66.34 69.06 31.04
N GLY A 826 67.04 68.69 32.12
CA GLY A 826 67.69 67.38 32.25
C GLY A 826 66.76 66.26 32.75
N THR A 827 65.57 66.63 33.26
CA THR A 827 64.65 65.71 33.93
C THR A 827 63.41 65.46 33.07
N TRP A 828 63.04 64.19 32.91
CA TRP A 828 61.81 63.75 32.24
C TRP A 828 60.64 63.71 33.21
N THR A 829 59.49 64.24 32.79
CA THR A 829 58.21 64.16 33.50
C THR A 829 57.38 63.04 32.87
N ASN A 830 56.82 62.14 33.68
CA ASN A 830 55.92 61.10 33.17
C ASN A 830 54.58 61.72 32.79
N ALA A 831 54.19 61.55 31.53
CA ALA A 831 52.90 61.99 31.00
C ALA A 831 51.84 60.90 31.10
N ALA A 832 52.24 59.64 30.90
CA ALA A 832 51.40 58.48 31.09
C ALA A 832 52.24 57.23 31.38
N THR A 833 51.71 56.36 32.21
CA THR A 833 52.25 55.01 32.45
C THR A 833 51.18 54.01 32.08
N ALA A 834 51.57 52.96 31.36
CA ALA A 834 50.64 51.93 30.88
C ALA A 834 49.39 52.47 30.15
N SER A 835 49.55 53.51 29.34
CA SER A 835 48.48 54.03 28.48
C SER A 835 48.11 53.02 27.41
N THR A 836 46.82 52.69 27.26
CA THR A 836 46.33 51.88 26.13
C THR A 836 45.98 52.74 24.90
N SER A 837 46.01 54.06 25.05
CA SER A 837 45.83 55.00 23.95
C SER A 837 47.12 55.11 23.12
N LEU A 838 46.97 55.34 21.81
CA LEU A 838 48.09 55.62 20.90
C LEU A 838 48.47 57.09 20.86
N SER A 839 47.85 57.89 21.73
CA SER A 839 48.15 59.29 21.93
C SER A 839 47.99 59.69 23.38
N VAL A 840 48.74 60.71 23.79
CA VAL A 840 48.65 61.35 25.11
C VAL A 840 48.54 62.85 24.90
N ASN A 841 47.57 63.46 25.60
CA ASN A 841 47.44 64.90 25.68
C ASN A 841 48.35 65.41 26.80
N LEU A 842 49.40 66.12 26.42
CA LEU A 842 50.20 66.90 27.35
C LEU A 842 49.47 68.20 27.63
N SER A 843 49.38 68.61 28.90
CA SER A 843 48.72 69.84 29.34
C SER A 843 49.58 70.60 30.35
N GLY A 844 49.20 71.85 30.67
CA GLY A 844 50.00 72.71 31.55
C GLY A 844 51.33 73.15 30.95
N LEU A 845 51.47 73.05 29.62
CA LEU A 845 52.66 73.48 28.91
C LEU A 845 52.73 75.00 28.86
N SER A 846 53.94 75.54 28.88
CA SER A 846 54.16 76.97 28.62
C SER A 846 54.02 77.28 27.14
N ALA A 847 53.34 78.39 26.81
CA ALA A 847 53.19 78.89 25.46
C ALA A 847 54.54 79.13 24.76
N SER A 848 54.56 79.02 23.44
CA SER A 848 55.76 79.23 22.61
C SER A 848 57.02 78.45 23.07
N THR A 849 56.87 77.31 23.73
CA THR A 849 57.96 76.53 24.33
C THR A 849 58.17 75.20 23.62
N LEU A 850 59.44 74.85 23.37
CA LEU A 850 59.87 73.60 22.74
C LEU A 850 60.02 72.46 23.78
N TYR A 851 59.38 71.33 23.51
CA TYR A 851 59.39 70.13 24.32
C TYR A 851 59.97 68.93 23.57
N ASP A 852 60.73 68.11 24.29
CA ASP A 852 61.04 66.74 23.93
C ASP A 852 59.99 65.80 24.56
N TRP A 853 59.59 64.76 23.84
CA TRP A 853 58.77 63.69 24.38
C TRP A 853 59.25 62.32 23.88
N ARG A 854 59.06 61.28 24.68
CA ARG A 854 59.47 59.92 24.35
C ARG A 854 58.39 58.90 24.73
N VAL A 855 58.30 57.82 23.98
CA VAL A 855 57.35 56.73 24.22
C VAL A 855 57.98 55.35 24.03
N ARG A 856 57.59 54.37 24.85
CA ARG A 856 57.91 52.94 24.68
C ARG A 856 56.65 52.09 24.77
N THR A 857 56.64 50.93 24.12
CA THR A 857 55.56 49.95 24.19
C THR A 857 55.81 48.99 25.36
N ASN A 858 54.77 48.71 26.13
CA ASN A 858 54.71 47.62 27.08
C ASN A 858 53.93 46.47 26.45
N CYS A 859 54.48 45.27 26.51
CA CYS A 859 53.83 44.04 26.07
C CYS A 859 53.82 43.02 27.20
N ALA A 860 53.09 41.92 27.04
CA ALA A 860 53.10 40.83 28.01
C ALA A 860 54.51 40.23 28.24
N SER A 861 55.43 40.38 27.27
CA SER A 861 56.81 39.90 27.32
C SER A 861 57.84 40.91 27.88
N GLY A 862 57.40 42.10 28.31
CA GLY A 862 58.27 43.20 28.76
C GLY A 862 58.07 44.48 27.96
N SER A 863 58.89 45.49 28.20
CA SER A 863 58.80 46.79 27.52
C SER A 863 59.89 46.97 26.46
N SER A 864 59.58 47.68 25.38
CA SER A 864 60.53 48.10 24.36
C SER A 864 61.48 49.20 24.88
N THR A 865 62.47 49.58 24.06
CA THR A 865 63.20 50.85 24.23
C THR A 865 62.30 52.05 23.95
N TYR A 866 62.66 53.24 24.47
CA TYR A 866 61.99 54.51 24.17
C TYR A 866 62.40 55.06 22.79
N THR A 867 61.44 55.63 22.07
CA THR A 867 61.64 56.47 20.88
C THR A 867 61.28 57.93 21.22
N THR A 868 62.04 58.92 20.74
CA THR A 868 61.90 60.35 21.11
C THR A 868 61.50 61.23 19.91
N ALA A 869 60.69 62.26 20.12
CA ALA A 869 60.34 63.32 19.16
C ALA A 869 60.18 64.69 19.87
N GLN A 870 59.97 65.76 19.09
CA GLN A 870 59.87 67.14 19.59
C GLN A 870 58.62 67.87 19.07
N PHE A 871 58.17 68.91 19.79
CA PHE A 871 57.21 69.90 19.31
C PHE A 871 57.31 71.23 20.07
N THR A 872 56.79 72.31 19.47
CA THR A 872 56.73 73.65 20.09
C THR A 872 55.28 74.08 20.23
N THR A 873 54.81 74.44 21.43
CA THR A 873 53.44 74.93 21.71
C THR A 873 53.08 76.20 20.89
N GLN A 874 51.83 76.31 20.44
CA GLN A 874 51.28 77.44 19.68
C GLN A 874 51.04 78.69 20.56
N THR A 875 50.37 79.69 19.99
CA THR A 875 49.75 80.87 20.61
C THR A 875 48.21 80.66 20.76
N ALA A 876 47.53 81.19 21.79
CA ALA A 876 46.26 80.61 22.35
C ALA A 876 44.97 80.94 21.54
N GLY A 877 43.97 80.02 21.47
CA GLY A 877 42.57 80.23 20.97
C GLY A 877 41.52 79.11 21.34
N GLY A 878 40.18 79.34 21.38
CA GLY A 878 39.12 78.49 22.07
C GLY A 878 37.84 77.98 21.30
N CYS A 879 36.90 77.28 21.99
CA CYS A 879 35.92 76.24 21.53
C CYS A 879 34.51 76.60 20.94
N GLY A 880 34.20 77.83 20.53
CA GLY A 880 32.81 78.24 20.23
C GLY A 880 32.18 77.88 18.86
N THR A 881 32.72 76.95 18.06
CA THR A 881 32.27 76.77 16.63
C THR A 881 32.07 75.33 16.14
N ALA A 882 32.18 74.31 17.02
CA ALA A 882 32.37 72.92 16.59
C ALA A 882 31.13 72.23 15.96
N PHE A 883 29.91 72.70 16.23
CA PHE A 883 28.66 72.10 15.74
C PHE A 883 27.64 73.12 15.24
N GLU A 884 28.09 74.35 15.01
CA GLU A 884 27.27 75.48 14.56
C GLU A 884 27.09 75.47 13.04
N PRO A 885 25.87 75.73 12.51
CA PRO A 885 24.61 76.01 13.19
C PRO A 885 23.76 74.75 13.48
N ASN A 886 23.11 74.65 14.64
CA ASN A 886 22.24 73.52 15.02
C ASN A 886 20.97 73.92 15.84
N GLU A 887 20.41 75.10 15.61
CA GLU A 887 19.46 75.78 16.49
C GLU A 887 17.99 75.33 16.35
N SER A 888 17.74 74.25 15.60
CA SER A 888 16.40 73.70 15.38
C SER A 888 16.41 72.20 15.12
N ILE A 889 15.28 71.52 15.32
CA ILE A 889 15.11 70.09 14.97
C ILE A 889 15.51 69.79 13.50
N ALA A 890 15.25 70.73 12.57
CA ALA A 890 15.62 70.58 11.17
C ALA A 890 17.14 70.67 10.93
N ALA A 891 17.83 71.48 11.75
CA ALA A 891 19.29 71.66 11.72
C ALA A 891 20.03 70.67 12.66
N ALA A 892 19.32 69.72 13.27
CA ALA A 892 19.88 68.86 14.31
C ALA A 892 21.12 68.09 13.82
N ALA A 893 22.23 68.29 14.53
CA ALA A 893 23.50 67.65 14.22
C ALA A 893 23.45 66.14 14.51
N LEU A 894 23.83 65.32 13.53
CA LEU A 894 23.90 63.87 13.72
C LEU A 894 25.07 63.54 14.67
N ILE A 895 24.77 62.84 15.76
CA ILE A 895 25.78 62.34 16.71
C ILE A 895 25.78 60.81 16.73
N ASN A 896 26.94 60.22 16.99
CA ASN A 896 27.09 58.78 17.06
C ASN A 896 26.73 58.26 18.47
N ALA A 897 25.98 57.17 18.53
CA ALA A 897 25.63 56.55 19.81
C ALA A 897 26.90 56.09 20.56
N GLY A 898 26.95 56.34 21.88
CA GLY A 898 28.06 56.01 22.77
C GLY A 898 29.22 57.01 22.79
N VAL A 899 29.16 58.10 22.02
CA VAL A 899 30.22 59.12 21.91
C VAL A 899 29.81 60.42 22.62
N ALA A 900 30.73 61.01 23.39
CA ALA A 900 30.55 62.33 24.00
C ALA A 900 30.92 63.45 23.02
N ASN A 901 30.00 64.38 22.77
CA ASN A 901 30.16 65.45 21.78
C ASN A 901 30.23 66.80 22.50
N SER A 902 31.27 67.60 22.25
CA SER A 902 31.53 68.88 22.94
C SER A 902 31.01 70.08 22.16
N ALA A 903 30.07 70.82 22.72
CA ALA A 903 29.51 72.04 22.15
C ALA A 903 29.35 73.10 23.26
N ALA A 904 29.01 74.34 22.92
CA ALA A 904 28.88 75.41 23.89
C ALA A 904 27.60 76.20 23.59
N ILE A 905 26.70 76.32 24.57
CA ILE A 905 25.59 77.27 24.51
C ILE A 905 26.22 78.64 24.73
N THR A 906 26.54 79.36 23.66
CA THR A 906 27.33 80.61 23.74
C THR A 906 26.48 81.83 24.04
N THR A 907 25.17 81.78 23.79
CA THR A 907 24.21 82.85 24.09
C THR A 907 22.97 82.33 24.80
N ALA A 908 22.24 83.19 25.51
CA ALA A 908 21.03 82.78 26.25
C ALA A 908 19.88 82.25 25.36
N THR A 909 19.94 82.50 24.05
CA THR A 909 18.97 82.03 23.04
C THR A 909 19.43 80.79 22.28
N ASP A 910 20.66 80.38 22.50
CA ASP A 910 21.30 79.26 21.83
C ASP A 910 20.65 77.93 22.28
N ASN A 911 20.34 77.08 21.29
CA ASN A 911 19.61 75.84 21.48
C ASN A 911 20.22 74.76 20.59
N ASP A 912 21.15 74.00 21.11
CA ASP A 912 21.76 72.93 20.34
C ASP A 912 20.77 71.75 20.16
N TYR A 913 20.48 71.39 18.90
CA TYR A 913 19.76 70.16 18.57
C TYR A 913 20.70 69.10 17.99
N PHE A 914 20.56 67.86 18.49
CA PHE A 914 21.25 66.67 17.99
C PHE A 914 20.26 65.57 17.60
N ARG A 915 20.70 64.57 16.81
CA ARG A 915 19.87 63.40 16.46
C ARG A 915 20.62 62.07 16.45
N ILE A 916 19.89 60.98 16.71
CA ILE A 916 20.32 59.57 16.54
C ILE A 916 19.26 58.74 15.79
N VAL A 917 19.64 57.59 15.21
CA VAL A 917 18.74 56.68 14.46
C VAL A 917 18.87 55.24 14.97
N THR A 918 17.74 54.56 15.18
CA THR A 918 17.66 53.15 15.62
C THR A 918 16.86 52.29 14.63
N THR A 919 17.21 51.01 14.48
CA THR A 919 16.63 50.09 13.46
C THR A 919 15.77 48.94 14.02
N GLY A 920 15.67 48.80 15.34
CA GLY A 920 14.86 47.80 16.03
C GLY A 920 14.43 48.30 17.40
N SER A 921 13.55 47.57 18.10
CA SER A 921 13.11 47.96 19.44
C SER A 921 14.29 48.01 20.42
N SER A 922 14.46 49.13 21.13
CA SER A 922 15.62 49.38 21.98
C SER A 922 15.31 50.16 23.26
N ASN A 923 16.17 50.01 24.26
CA ASN A 923 16.27 50.91 25.41
C ASN A 923 17.34 51.98 25.12
N ASN A 924 17.00 53.26 25.27
CA ASN A 924 17.85 54.40 24.92
C ASN A 924 18.14 55.27 26.15
N VAL A 925 19.40 55.65 26.39
CA VAL A 925 19.82 56.51 27.51
C VAL A 925 20.60 57.72 27.01
N PHE A 926 20.22 58.94 27.38
CA PHE A 926 20.86 60.19 26.99
C PHE A 926 21.46 60.89 28.21
N THR A 927 22.71 61.34 28.13
CA THR A 927 23.43 61.97 29.25
C THR A 927 24.11 63.26 28.80
N LEU A 928 23.83 64.35 29.50
CA LEU A 928 24.40 65.68 29.31
C LEU A 928 25.27 66.05 30.51
N ALA A 929 26.49 66.53 30.27
CA ALA A 929 27.37 67.03 31.30
C ALA A 929 27.81 68.47 30.98
N GLY A 930 27.28 69.43 31.74
CA GLY A 930 27.59 70.85 31.63
C GLY A 930 28.88 71.26 32.36
N PRO A 931 29.45 72.43 32.05
CA PRO A 931 30.51 73.01 32.86
C PRO A 931 29.99 73.34 34.26
N ALA A 932 30.86 73.19 35.26
CA ALA A 932 30.48 73.38 36.66
C ALA A 932 29.88 74.78 36.91
N GLY A 933 28.69 74.81 37.53
CA GLY A 933 27.98 76.05 37.88
C GLY A 933 27.09 76.62 36.77
N VAL A 934 26.95 75.93 35.63
CA VAL A 934 26.03 76.29 34.54
C VAL A 934 24.94 75.23 34.43
N ASP A 935 23.69 75.67 34.35
CA ASP A 935 22.50 74.83 34.40
C ASP A 935 21.95 74.60 32.98
N TYR A 936 22.15 73.39 32.46
CA TYR A 936 21.70 72.99 31.13
C TYR A 936 20.67 71.87 31.23
N ASP A 937 19.52 72.08 30.61
CA ASP A 937 18.43 71.12 30.52
C ASP A 937 18.50 70.33 29.20
N LEU A 938 17.89 69.14 29.19
CA LEU A 938 17.73 68.35 27.97
C LEU A 938 16.30 67.87 27.74
N THR A 939 15.86 67.88 26.48
CA THR A 939 14.55 67.32 26.04
C THR A 939 14.73 66.37 24.87
N ILE A 940 14.09 65.20 24.94
CA ILE A 940 14.11 64.16 23.92
C ILE A 940 12.78 64.13 23.16
N TYR A 941 12.84 64.11 21.83
CA TYR A 941 11.69 63.98 20.94
C TYR A 941 11.76 62.69 20.12
N ASN A 942 10.59 62.07 19.87
CA ASN A 942 10.45 60.98 18.91
C ASN A 942 10.45 61.48 17.46
N SER A 943 10.38 60.56 16.48
CA SER A 943 10.38 60.90 15.05
C SER A 943 9.18 61.76 14.60
N ALA A 944 8.10 61.80 15.38
CA ALA A 944 6.94 62.64 15.13
C ALA A 944 7.06 64.05 15.77
N GLY A 945 8.21 64.38 16.38
CA GLY A 945 8.44 65.65 17.05
C GLY A 945 7.75 65.78 18.41
N THR A 946 7.24 64.68 18.97
CA THR A 946 6.59 64.68 20.29
C THR A 946 7.65 64.48 21.38
N SER A 947 7.61 65.27 22.45
CA SER A 947 8.51 65.10 23.60
C SER A 947 8.18 63.79 24.33
N ILE A 948 9.21 62.96 24.56
CA ILE A 948 9.09 61.63 25.16
C ILE A 948 9.95 61.47 26.43
N GLY A 949 10.74 62.48 26.79
CA GLY A 949 11.50 62.52 28.04
C GLY A 949 12.27 63.83 28.21
N THR A 950 12.46 64.25 29.46
CA THR A 950 13.15 65.51 29.83
C THR A 950 14.02 65.30 31.06
N GLY A 951 15.21 65.91 31.07
CA GLY A 951 16.08 66.03 32.24
C GLY A 951 16.19 67.51 32.62
N THR A 952 15.82 67.84 33.86
CA THR A 952 15.75 69.22 34.37
C THR A 952 16.26 69.36 35.81
N SER A 953 17.30 68.60 36.17
CA SER A 953 17.84 68.48 37.53
C SER A 953 18.87 69.56 37.92
N GLY A 954 18.61 70.84 37.68
CA GLY A 954 19.47 71.95 38.18
C GLY A 954 20.94 71.86 37.71
N THR A 955 21.89 72.42 38.46
CA THR A 955 23.33 72.53 38.06
C THR A 955 24.11 71.21 37.95
N ALA A 956 23.43 70.06 37.85
CA ALA A 956 24.01 68.73 37.75
C ALA A 956 24.02 68.23 36.28
N ASN A 957 24.63 67.06 36.06
CA ASN A 957 24.55 66.38 34.78
C ASN A 957 23.16 65.77 34.60
N GLU A 958 22.54 65.98 33.43
CA GLU A 958 21.21 65.47 33.13
C GLU A 958 21.25 64.06 32.52
N THR A 959 20.27 63.21 32.83
CA THR A 959 20.12 61.89 32.19
C THR A 959 18.66 61.51 31.96
N VAL A 960 18.34 61.03 30.75
CA VAL A 960 17.01 60.53 30.37
C VAL A 960 17.11 59.09 29.87
N SER A 961 16.33 58.17 30.45
CA SER A 961 16.28 56.74 30.06
C SER A 961 14.89 56.37 29.54
N LEU A 962 14.83 55.77 28.35
CA LEU A 962 13.60 55.36 27.67
C LEU A 962 13.67 53.87 27.33
N ASN A 963 12.72 53.08 27.82
CA ASN A 963 12.68 51.63 27.59
C ASN A 963 11.70 51.25 26.47
N ASN A 964 11.97 50.14 25.76
CA ASN A 964 11.13 49.53 24.72
C ASN A 964 10.68 50.51 23.63
N GLN A 965 11.58 51.39 23.21
CA GLN A 965 11.32 52.36 22.17
C GLN A 965 11.29 51.68 20.81
N ALA A 966 10.32 52.04 19.95
CA ALA A 966 10.23 51.51 18.59
C ALA A 966 11.41 51.98 17.73
N ALA A 967 11.70 51.29 16.63
CA ALA A 967 12.70 51.75 15.67
C ALA A 967 12.35 53.16 15.13
N GLY A 968 13.32 54.08 15.11
CA GLY A 968 13.10 55.44 14.63
C GLY A 968 14.26 56.42 14.91
N THR A 969 14.08 57.66 14.45
CA THR A 969 14.96 58.81 14.71
C THR A 969 14.53 59.52 15.99
N TYR A 970 15.50 59.83 16.86
CA TYR A 970 15.29 60.58 18.11
C TYR A 970 16.08 61.88 18.07
N TYR A 971 15.46 62.97 18.53
CA TYR A 971 16.09 64.29 18.59
C TYR A 971 16.35 64.68 20.04
N ILE A 972 17.49 65.30 20.30
CA ILE A 972 17.94 65.77 21.60
C ILE A 972 18.10 67.28 21.52
N ARG A 973 17.40 68.02 22.37
CA ARG A 973 17.58 69.47 22.52
C ARG A 973 18.33 69.74 23.82
N VAL A 974 19.41 70.51 23.77
CA VAL A 974 20.16 71.02 24.92
C VAL A 974 19.99 72.53 24.99
N PHE A 975 19.67 73.08 26.16
CA PHE A 975 19.46 74.51 26.33
C PHE A 975 19.73 74.99 27.76
N GLY A 976 20.01 76.28 27.91
CA GLY A 976 20.19 76.91 29.22
C GLY A 976 18.90 77.06 30.02
N TYR A 977 18.89 76.54 31.25
CA TYR A 977 17.83 76.88 32.21
C TYR A 977 17.89 78.38 32.52
N ASN A 978 16.78 79.09 32.36
CA ASN A 978 16.70 80.56 32.46
C ASN A 978 17.74 81.33 31.62
N GLY A 979 18.19 80.76 30.49
CA GLY A 979 19.15 81.42 29.59
C GLY A 979 20.62 81.26 29.98
N ALA A 980 20.95 80.29 30.81
CA ALA A 980 22.33 79.97 31.15
C ALA A 980 23.18 79.68 29.90
N ASN A 981 24.36 80.27 29.80
CA ASN A 981 25.26 80.14 28.66
C ASN A 981 26.73 80.18 29.12
N SER A 982 27.62 79.54 28.37
CA SER A 982 29.05 79.45 28.69
C SER A 982 29.87 79.25 27.42
N ALA A 983 31.02 79.92 27.34
CA ALA A 983 32.03 79.63 26.31
C ALA A 983 32.82 78.33 26.60
N THR A 984 32.60 77.71 27.76
CA THR A 984 33.15 76.40 28.12
C THR A 984 32.22 75.32 27.63
N CYS A 985 32.75 74.29 26.98
CA CYS A 985 31.92 73.24 26.40
C CYS A 985 31.18 72.43 27.47
N TYR A 986 29.94 72.06 27.15
CA TYR A 986 29.29 70.89 27.72
C TYR A 986 29.57 69.66 26.86
N THR A 987 29.18 68.47 27.33
CA THR A 987 29.21 67.23 26.54
C THR A 987 27.86 66.49 26.51
N ILE A 988 27.46 65.94 25.37
CA ILE A 988 26.23 65.12 25.21
C ILE A 988 26.56 63.72 24.66
N THR A 989 25.96 62.68 25.25
CA THR A 989 26.12 61.25 24.87
C THR A 989 24.77 60.52 24.78
N ALA A 990 24.58 59.62 23.82
CA ALA A 990 23.36 58.79 23.67
C ALA A 990 23.68 57.29 23.53
N THR A 991 23.14 56.40 24.36
CA THR A 991 23.40 54.94 24.40
C THR A 991 22.16 54.14 23.99
N VAL A 992 22.31 53.07 23.18
CA VAL A 992 21.19 52.27 22.61
C VAL A 992 21.40 50.77 22.85
N THR A 993 20.39 50.06 23.39
CA THR A 993 20.44 48.60 23.70
C THR A 993 19.22 47.84 23.11
N PRO A 994 19.39 46.84 22.20
CA PRO A 994 18.27 46.08 21.60
C PRO A 994 17.51 45.12 22.55
N VAL A 995 16.23 44.83 22.27
CA VAL A 995 15.33 43.91 23.03
C VAL A 995 14.92 42.66 22.20
N ALA A 996 14.88 41.44 22.79
CA ALA A 996 14.52 40.16 22.13
C ALA A 996 13.14 39.59 22.58
N GLN A 997 12.42 38.84 21.71
CA GLN A 997 11.03 38.32 21.93
C GLN A 997 10.97 36.77 22.13
N GLY A 998 10.10 36.25 23.02
CA GLY A 998 10.10 34.85 23.56
C GLY A 998 8.97 33.87 23.13
N CYS A 999 9.00 32.65 23.69
CA CYS A 999 8.41 31.36 23.22
C CYS A 999 6.87 31.14 23.42
N GLN A 1000 6.09 32.08 23.94
CA GLN A 1000 4.65 31.86 24.21
C GLN A 1000 3.78 32.03 22.95
N SER A 1001 2.94 31.04 22.63
CA SER A 1001 1.90 31.18 21.61
C SER A 1001 0.63 31.83 22.20
N ALA A 1002 -0.27 32.34 21.37
CA ALA A 1002 -1.56 32.89 21.82
C ALA A 1002 -2.48 31.86 22.52
N TYR A 1003 -2.12 30.57 22.50
CA TYR A 1003 -2.91 29.47 23.07
C TYR A 1003 -2.31 28.93 24.38
N ASP A 1004 -1.08 29.33 24.70
CA ASP A 1004 -0.38 29.01 25.95
C ASP A 1004 -0.49 30.21 26.91
N VAL A 1005 -1.58 30.23 27.66
CA VAL A 1005 -2.04 31.37 28.47
C VAL A 1005 -2.20 30.92 29.92
N SER A 1006 -1.89 31.78 30.89
CA SER A 1006 -1.92 31.45 32.34
C SER A 1006 -3.22 30.82 32.88
N SER A 1007 -4.32 30.84 32.13
CA SER A 1007 -5.58 30.19 32.48
C SER A 1007 -5.69 28.72 32.06
N ASN A 1008 -4.84 28.23 31.17
CA ASN A 1008 -4.91 26.87 30.60
C ASN A 1008 -4.51 25.74 31.58
N GLY A 1009 -4.16 26.09 32.83
CA GLY A 1009 -3.92 25.19 33.97
C GLY A 1009 -5.01 24.13 34.24
N THR A 1010 -6.22 24.34 33.70
CA THR A 1010 -7.39 23.47 33.89
C THR A 1010 -8.21 23.39 32.61
N SER A 1011 -9.04 22.35 32.48
CA SER A 1011 -9.98 22.21 31.34
C SER A 1011 -10.93 23.40 31.19
N ALA A 1012 -11.22 24.15 32.26
CA ALA A 1012 -12.10 25.33 32.22
C ALA A 1012 -11.45 26.54 31.55
N GLY A 1013 -10.12 26.66 31.60
CA GLY A 1013 -9.38 27.75 30.95
C GLY A 1013 -8.66 27.33 29.66
N ALA A 1014 -9.01 26.16 29.12
CA ALA A 1014 -8.40 25.59 27.92
C ALA A 1014 -8.74 26.41 26.66
N ALA A 1015 -7.72 26.85 25.93
CA ALA A 1015 -7.88 27.58 24.67
C ALA A 1015 -8.31 26.63 23.54
N ALA A 1016 -9.22 27.10 22.67
CA ALA A 1016 -9.64 26.34 21.50
C ALA A 1016 -8.57 26.37 20.42
N ILE A 1017 -8.05 25.19 20.07
CA ILE A 1017 -6.98 25.06 19.09
C ILE A 1017 -7.51 24.59 17.72
N PRO A 1018 -7.02 25.17 16.61
CA PRO A 1018 -7.39 24.73 15.27
C PRO A 1018 -6.72 23.40 14.90
N PHE A 1019 -7.40 22.61 14.07
CA PHE A 1019 -6.85 21.36 13.53
C PHE A 1019 -5.68 21.63 12.57
N ASN A 1020 -4.76 20.68 12.49
CA ASN A 1020 -3.58 20.67 11.62
C ASN A 1020 -2.59 21.84 11.83
N THR A 1021 -2.72 22.59 12.92
CA THR A 1021 -1.81 23.67 13.29
C THR A 1021 -0.87 23.23 14.40
N ASP A 1022 0.40 23.62 14.29
CA ASP A 1022 1.40 23.39 15.32
C ASP A 1022 1.24 24.42 16.43
N ILE A 1023 0.89 23.96 17.63
CA ILE A 1023 0.69 24.80 18.82
C ILE A 1023 1.93 24.70 19.69
N LYS A 1024 2.58 25.83 19.96
CA LYS A 1024 3.76 25.89 20.85
C LYS A 1024 3.36 26.27 22.26
N GLY A 1025 3.89 25.56 23.24
CA GLY A 1025 3.65 25.80 24.66
C GLY A 1025 4.84 25.48 25.55
N LEU A 1026 4.74 25.86 26.82
CA LEU A 1026 5.80 25.76 27.81
C LEU A 1026 5.25 25.18 29.13
N ILE A 1027 5.74 24.02 29.55
CA ILE A 1027 5.49 23.52 30.91
C ILE A 1027 6.47 24.22 31.85
N SER A 1028 6.03 25.31 32.51
CA SER A 1028 6.81 26.02 33.52
C SER A 1028 5.94 26.97 34.36
N PRO A 1029 5.98 26.89 35.71
CA PRO A 1029 6.95 26.18 36.54
C PRO A 1029 6.69 24.66 36.66
N SER A 1030 7.53 23.95 37.43
CA SER A 1030 7.28 22.53 37.75
C SER A 1030 5.88 22.35 38.37
N GLY A 1031 5.08 21.44 37.82
CA GLY A 1031 3.69 21.21 38.22
C GLY A 1031 2.65 21.94 37.34
N ASP A 1032 3.12 22.70 36.35
CA ASP A 1032 2.29 23.30 35.32
C ASP A 1032 1.59 22.24 34.45
N ASN A 1033 0.37 22.56 34.01
CA ASN A 1033 -0.49 21.67 33.24
C ASN A 1033 -1.18 22.45 32.14
N ASP A 1034 -0.89 22.11 30.90
CA ASP A 1034 -1.52 22.79 29.78
C ASP A 1034 -2.71 21.99 29.27
N TYR A 1035 -3.90 22.58 29.36
CA TYR A 1035 -5.10 22.06 28.74
C TYR A 1035 -5.45 22.83 27.46
N TYR A 1036 -5.71 22.08 26.39
CA TYR A 1036 -6.19 22.60 25.11
C TYR A 1036 -7.53 21.96 24.77
N GLN A 1037 -8.47 22.73 24.23
CA GLN A 1037 -9.75 22.18 23.77
C GLN A 1037 -9.79 22.10 22.24
N PHE A 1038 -10.37 21.02 21.72
CA PHE A 1038 -10.64 20.85 20.29
C PHE A 1038 -12.06 20.32 20.08
N VAL A 1039 -12.70 20.75 19.00
CA VAL A 1039 -14.11 20.47 18.73
C VAL A 1039 -14.24 19.51 17.56
N ILE A 1040 -14.72 18.30 17.83
CA ILE A 1040 -15.07 17.32 16.79
C ILE A 1040 -16.49 17.64 16.33
N THR A 1041 -16.64 18.09 15.10
CA THR A 1041 -17.96 18.47 14.54
C THR A 1041 -18.73 17.28 14.00
N ASN A 1042 -18.03 16.28 13.44
CA ASN A 1042 -18.57 15.02 12.95
C ASN A 1042 -17.82 13.85 13.58
N ALA A 1043 -18.54 12.78 13.95
CA ALA A 1043 -17.90 11.60 14.51
C ALA A 1043 -16.83 11.04 13.54
N GLY A 1044 -15.63 10.78 14.05
CA GLY A 1044 -14.49 10.42 13.22
C GLY A 1044 -13.23 10.17 14.04
N THR A 1045 -12.19 9.68 13.39
CA THR A 1045 -10.90 9.45 14.05
C THR A 1045 -10.14 10.77 14.18
N ALA A 1046 -9.43 10.99 15.28
CA ALA A 1046 -8.46 12.08 15.41
C ALA A 1046 -7.17 11.55 16.03
N THR A 1047 -6.05 12.08 15.56
CA THR A 1047 -4.69 11.81 16.04
C THR A 1047 -4.15 13.07 16.70
N ILE A 1048 -3.72 12.94 17.95
CA ILE A 1048 -3.10 14.02 18.74
C ILE A 1048 -1.63 13.65 18.92
N THR A 1049 -0.74 14.51 18.44
CA THR A 1049 0.72 14.33 18.53
C THR A 1049 1.35 15.44 19.34
N LEU A 1050 2.26 15.08 20.25
CA LEU A 1050 3.08 15.98 21.03
C LEU A 1050 4.55 15.73 20.68
N THR A 1051 5.24 16.76 20.20
CA THR A 1051 6.61 16.68 19.65
C THR A 1051 7.48 17.83 20.17
N THR A 1052 8.75 17.86 19.77
CA THR A 1052 9.77 18.85 20.21
C THR A 1052 9.92 18.96 21.72
N LEU A 1053 9.83 17.84 22.44
CA LEU A 1053 9.80 17.82 23.89
C LEU A 1053 11.17 18.25 24.50
N PRO A 1054 11.22 19.31 25.31
CA PRO A 1054 12.44 19.76 25.97
C PRO A 1054 12.76 19.01 27.28
N ALA A 1055 11.79 18.26 27.80
CA ALA A 1055 11.93 17.33 28.94
C ALA A 1055 10.88 16.21 28.80
N ASP A 1056 10.76 15.34 29.80
CA ASP A 1056 9.85 14.18 29.78
C ASP A 1056 8.39 14.63 30.02
N TYR A 1057 7.61 14.79 28.94
CA TYR A 1057 6.24 15.29 28.98
C TYR A 1057 5.25 14.26 28.46
N GLU A 1058 4.11 14.11 29.11
CA GLU A 1058 3.06 13.17 28.74
C GLU A 1058 1.82 13.84 28.17
N LEU A 1059 0.99 13.02 27.52
CA LEU A 1059 -0.22 13.45 26.85
C LEU A 1059 -1.41 12.61 27.32
N ALA A 1060 -2.54 13.26 27.64
CA ALA A 1060 -3.81 12.59 27.90
C ALA A 1060 -4.98 13.32 27.25
N ILE A 1061 -6.02 12.56 26.89
CA ILE A 1061 -7.26 13.08 26.33
C ILE A 1061 -8.41 12.85 27.30
N TYR A 1062 -9.22 13.87 27.54
CA TYR A 1062 -10.40 13.85 28.40
C TYR A 1062 -11.69 14.06 27.58
N SER A 1063 -12.81 13.51 28.09
CA SER A 1063 -14.15 13.64 27.50
C SER A 1063 -14.71 15.06 27.55
N SER A 1064 -15.88 15.25 26.95
CA SER A 1064 -16.58 16.54 26.85
C SER A 1064 -16.95 17.21 28.17
N ASN A 1065 -16.98 16.46 29.27
CA ASN A 1065 -17.14 17.00 30.62
C ASN A 1065 -15.82 17.44 31.28
N GLY A 1066 -14.68 17.34 30.57
CA GLY A 1066 -13.35 17.74 31.03
C GLY A 1066 -12.73 16.90 32.14
N THR A 1067 -13.40 15.86 32.63
CA THR A 1067 -13.00 15.15 33.87
C THR A 1067 -12.68 13.67 33.68
N THR A 1068 -13.27 12.99 32.70
CA THR A 1068 -13.01 11.55 32.46
C THR A 1068 -11.88 11.38 31.45
N GLN A 1069 -10.77 10.76 31.86
CA GLN A 1069 -9.66 10.44 30.97
C GLN A 1069 -10.06 9.31 30.02
N LEU A 1070 -9.96 9.57 28.71
CA LEU A 1070 -10.28 8.64 27.65
C LEU A 1070 -9.03 7.84 27.23
N ALA A 1071 -7.88 8.48 27.08
CA ALA A 1071 -6.60 7.85 26.73
C ALA A 1071 -5.40 8.65 27.23
N SER A 1072 -4.23 8.01 27.27
CA SER A 1072 -2.94 8.64 27.55
C SER A 1072 -1.81 7.98 26.78
N SER A 1073 -0.76 8.76 26.50
CA SER A 1073 0.53 8.33 25.98
C SER A 1073 1.61 8.81 26.95
N THR A 1074 2.51 7.89 27.32
CA THR A 1074 3.52 8.07 28.39
C THR A 1074 4.87 7.49 27.95
N ASN A 1075 5.29 7.83 26.74
CA ASN A 1075 6.67 7.58 26.32
C ASN A 1075 7.61 8.36 27.26
N GLY A 1076 8.87 7.94 27.35
CA GLY A 1076 9.79 8.44 28.37
C GLY A 1076 10.85 9.30 27.74
N SER A 1077 11.48 10.16 28.55
CA SER A 1077 12.44 11.15 28.07
C SER A 1077 11.78 12.11 27.05
N THR A 1078 12.54 12.68 26.12
CA THR A 1078 12.07 13.67 25.15
C THR A 1078 11.43 13.05 23.89
N ASN A 1079 10.87 11.84 23.98
CA ASN A 1079 10.26 11.15 22.84
C ASN A 1079 8.87 11.70 22.55
N SER A 1080 8.44 11.70 21.29
CA SER A 1080 7.09 12.17 20.96
C SER A 1080 5.99 11.30 21.55
N GLU A 1081 4.88 11.93 21.94
CA GLU A 1081 3.66 11.26 22.38
C GLU A 1081 2.62 11.27 21.26
N THR A 1082 1.83 10.20 21.12
CA THR A 1082 0.80 10.12 20.08
C THR A 1082 -0.40 9.33 20.56
N ILE A 1083 -1.60 9.87 20.36
CA ILE A 1083 -2.88 9.23 20.68
C ILE A 1083 -3.79 9.30 19.46
N THR A 1084 -4.23 8.14 18.95
CA THR A 1084 -5.21 8.05 17.85
C THR A 1084 -6.47 7.35 18.35
N ARG A 1085 -7.64 8.00 18.18
CA ARG A 1085 -8.94 7.43 18.61
C ARG A 1085 -10.09 7.90 17.73
N THR A 1086 -11.17 7.12 17.73
CA THR A 1086 -12.47 7.55 17.20
C THR A 1086 -13.25 8.33 18.26
N TYR A 1087 -13.72 9.51 17.89
CA TYR A 1087 -14.47 10.44 18.71
C TYR A 1087 -15.88 10.58 18.14
N THR A 1088 -16.89 10.71 18.99
CA THR A 1088 -18.21 11.23 18.59
C THR A 1088 -18.14 12.75 18.45
N ALA A 1089 -19.12 13.37 17.77
CA ALA A 1089 -19.22 14.82 17.76
C ALA A 1089 -19.29 15.38 19.19
N GLY A 1090 -18.50 16.40 19.49
CA GLY A 1090 -18.36 16.98 20.83
C GLY A 1090 -17.02 17.68 21.03
N THR A 1091 -16.93 18.43 22.12
CA THR A 1091 -15.68 19.06 22.58
C THR A 1091 -14.86 18.05 23.38
N TYR A 1092 -13.54 18.05 23.21
CA TYR A 1092 -12.60 17.22 23.97
C TYR A 1092 -11.41 18.05 24.43
N TYR A 1093 -10.68 17.55 25.42
CA TYR A 1093 -9.56 18.25 26.03
C TYR A 1093 -8.29 17.42 25.95
N ALA A 1094 -7.20 18.01 25.46
CA ALA A 1094 -5.85 17.45 25.54
C ALA A 1094 -5.13 18.09 26.73
N ARG A 1095 -4.51 17.26 27.57
CA ARG A 1095 -3.67 17.68 28.69
C ARG A 1095 -2.22 17.30 28.40
N VAL A 1096 -1.33 18.26 28.55
CA VAL A 1096 0.13 18.07 28.54
C VAL A 1096 0.67 18.40 29.93
N TRP A 1097 1.54 17.54 30.48
CA TRP A 1097 2.21 17.78 31.75
C TRP A 1097 3.59 17.12 31.77
N GLY A 1098 4.40 17.44 32.77
CA GLY A 1098 5.72 16.82 32.92
C GLY A 1098 5.78 15.64 33.88
N TYR A 1099 6.43 14.56 33.47
CA TYR A 1099 6.63 13.36 34.27
C TYR A 1099 7.55 13.69 35.44
N ASN A 1100 7.19 13.27 36.66
CA ASN A 1100 7.95 13.57 37.88
C ASN A 1100 8.34 15.06 38.03
N ASN A 1101 7.42 15.96 37.65
CA ASN A 1101 7.62 17.42 37.70
C ASN A 1101 8.68 17.96 36.72
N ALA A 1102 8.96 17.25 35.63
CA ALA A 1102 9.78 17.77 34.55
C ALA A 1102 9.21 19.09 33.99
N ASN A 1103 10.04 20.10 33.81
CA ASN A 1103 9.63 21.41 33.29
C ASN A 1103 10.79 22.08 32.55
N ASN A 1104 10.51 23.02 31.66
CA ASN A 1104 11.54 23.78 30.95
C ASN A 1104 11.04 25.22 30.71
N ALA A 1105 11.76 26.22 31.24
CA ALA A 1105 11.34 27.61 31.21
C ALA A 1105 11.73 28.38 29.93
N THR A 1106 12.49 27.76 29.01
CA THR A 1106 13.09 28.47 27.86
C THR A 1106 12.82 27.81 26.50
N SER A 1107 12.49 26.51 26.47
CA SER A 1107 12.30 25.73 25.24
C SER A 1107 10.87 25.22 25.11
N CYS A 1108 10.28 25.39 23.94
CA CYS A 1108 8.88 25.04 23.65
C CYS A 1108 8.68 23.56 23.27
N TYR A 1109 7.57 22.95 23.70
CA TYR A 1109 7.03 21.76 23.04
C TYR A 1109 6.06 22.14 21.90
N THR A 1110 5.69 21.18 21.06
CA THR A 1110 4.74 21.37 19.95
C THR A 1110 3.60 20.35 20.01
N LEU A 1111 2.35 20.81 20.15
CA LEU A 1111 1.14 20.00 20.11
C LEU A 1111 0.40 20.17 18.77
N LYS A 1112 -0.15 19.08 18.23
CA LYS A 1112 -0.96 19.10 17.01
C LYS A 1112 -2.12 18.11 17.09
N VAL A 1113 -3.31 18.53 16.66
CA VAL A 1113 -4.50 17.68 16.52
C VAL A 1113 -4.86 17.55 15.04
N GLN A 1114 -4.99 16.32 14.54
CA GLN A 1114 -5.27 16.02 13.14
C GLN A 1114 -6.52 15.14 13.04
N LEU A 1115 -7.44 15.50 12.16
CA LEU A 1115 -8.61 14.66 11.87
C LEU A 1115 -8.20 13.52 10.91
N GLY A 1116 -8.54 12.31 11.27
CA GLY A 1116 -8.52 11.13 10.41
C GLY A 1116 -9.86 10.97 9.68
N THR A 1117 -9.82 10.40 8.48
CA THR A 1117 -11.01 10.00 7.74
C THR A 1117 -11.80 8.96 8.54
N ALA A 1118 -13.10 9.20 8.75
CA ALA A 1118 -14.00 8.22 9.33
C ALA A 1118 -14.18 7.05 8.36
N SER A 1119 -13.47 5.95 8.57
CA SER A 1119 -13.89 4.64 8.09
C SER A 1119 -15.04 4.17 8.98
N LYS A 1120 -16.19 3.90 8.37
CA LYS A 1120 -17.31 3.21 9.01
C LYS A 1120 -16.76 1.86 9.49
N ASN A 1121 -16.88 1.57 10.79
CA ASN A 1121 -16.45 0.31 11.38
C ASN A 1121 -17.14 -0.86 10.67
N GLU A 1122 -16.44 -1.47 9.71
CA GLU A 1122 -16.38 -2.92 9.66
C GLU A 1122 -15.90 -3.40 11.03
N TYR A 1123 -16.49 -4.48 11.53
CA TYR A 1123 -15.89 -5.21 12.63
C TYR A 1123 -14.45 -5.53 12.24
N ALA A 1124 -13.50 -4.82 12.82
CA ALA A 1124 -12.11 -5.18 12.72
C ALA A 1124 -11.99 -6.58 13.34
N VAL A 1125 -11.99 -7.59 12.49
CA VAL A 1125 -11.33 -8.84 12.82
C VAL A 1125 -9.90 -8.42 13.08
N LYS A 1126 -9.52 -8.33 14.37
CA LYS A 1126 -8.13 -8.21 14.78
C LYS A 1126 -7.38 -9.26 13.96
N GLU A 1127 -6.50 -8.84 13.05
CA GLU A 1127 -5.50 -9.76 12.52
C GLU A 1127 -4.82 -10.39 13.74
N ALA A 1128 -4.90 -11.71 13.85
CA ALA A 1128 -4.27 -12.43 14.93
C ALA A 1128 -2.78 -12.11 14.85
N ALA A 1129 -2.23 -11.51 15.90
CA ALA A 1129 -0.83 -11.10 15.92
C ALA A 1129 0.07 -12.30 15.59
N ILE A 1130 0.87 -12.17 14.52
CA ILE A 1130 1.66 -13.26 13.94
C ILE A 1130 3.08 -13.19 14.49
N LEU A 1131 3.53 -14.30 15.08
CA LEU A 1131 4.89 -14.48 15.57
C LEU A 1131 5.74 -15.24 14.55
N LYS A 1132 6.62 -14.53 13.82
CA LYS A 1132 7.62 -15.14 12.93
C LYS A 1132 8.93 -15.37 13.68
N MET A 1133 9.57 -16.51 13.41
CA MET A 1133 10.85 -16.87 14.02
C MET A 1133 11.81 -17.42 12.96
N SER A 1134 13.06 -16.93 12.94
CA SER A 1134 14.08 -17.36 11.97
C SER A 1134 15.51 -17.22 12.51
N PRO A 1135 16.43 -18.15 12.22
CA PRO A 1135 16.18 -19.44 11.58
C PRO A 1135 15.41 -20.39 12.52
N ASN A 1136 14.67 -21.34 11.94
CA ASN A 1136 14.03 -22.43 12.68
C ASN A 1136 14.06 -23.69 11.80
N PRO A 1137 14.92 -24.69 12.08
CA PRO A 1137 15.73 -24.85 13.30
C PRO A 1137 16.81 -23.79 13.52
N THR A 1138 17.21 -23.52 14.78
CA THR A 1138 18.29 -22.59 15.15
C THR A 1138 19.36 -23.27 16.02
N SER A 1139 20.61 -22.82 15.91
CA SER A 1139 21.72 -23.28 16.76
C SER A 1139 22.02 -22.32 17.92
N ASN A 1140 22.07 -21.00 17.68
CA ASN A 1140 22.53 -20.02 18.70
C ASN A 1140 21.59 -18.82 18.86
N ILE A 1141 21.09 -18.24 17.77
CA ILE A 1141 20.26 -17.03 17.78
C ILE A 1141 18.93 -17.30 17.09
N LEU A 1142 17.83 -16.99 17.78
CA LEU A 1142 16.48 -17.01 17.23
C LEU A 1142 16.03 -15.56 17.03
N ASN A 1143 15.83 -15.12 15.79
CA ASN A 1143 15.24 -13.81 15.52
C ASN A 1143 13.74 -13.93 15.58
N ILE A 1144 13.12 -13.08 16.38
CA ILE A 1144 11.68 -13.04 16.60
C ILE A 1144 11.13 -11.76 15.98
N SER A 1145 10.07 -11.87 15.19
CA SER A 1145 9.37 -10.73 14.59
C SER A 1145 7.87 -10.84 14.86
N LEU A 1146 7.33 -9.83 15.54
CA LEU A 1146 5.92 -9.70 15.89
C LEU A 1146 5.24 -8.78 14.88
N LEU A 1147 4.29 -9.32 14.12
CA LEU A 1147 3.52 -8.62 13.10
C LEU A 1147 2.07 -8.46 13.57
N GLY A 1148 1.49 -7.27 13.37
CA GLY A 1148 0.08 -7.01 13.72
C GLY A 1148 -0.20 -6.71 15.20
N ALA A 1149 0.82 -6.48 16.04
CA ALA A 1149 0.67 -6.03 17.43
C ALA A 1149 1.79 -5.07 17.85
N GLU A 1150 1.49 -4.12 18.75
CA GLU A 1150 2.46 -3.18 19.30
C GLU A 1150 3.17 -3.71 20.56
N VAL A 1151 4.40 -3.23 20.78
CA VAL A 1151 5.22 -3.54 21.96
C VAL A 1151 4.99 -2.49 23.03
N TYR A 1152 4.38 -2.90 24.14
CA TYR A 1152 4.25 -2.07 25.35
C TYR A 1152 5.44 -2.27 26.29
N ARG A 1153 5.70 -1.31 27.20
CA ARG A 1153 6.77 -1.37 28.23
C ARG A 1153 6.73 -2.61 29.13
N GLN A 1154 5.63 -3.38 29.15
CA GLN A 1154 5.47 -4.60 29.94
C GLN A 1154 5.57 -5.89 29.08
N SER A 1155 5.91 -5.81 27.80
CA SER A 1155 5.89 -6.96 26.89
C SER A 1155 7.06 -7.90 27.14
N VAL A 1156 6.80 -9.19 27.33
CA VAL A 1156 7.83 -10.20 27.65
C VAL A 1156 7.84 -11.35 26.65
N ILE A 1157 9.06 -11.83 26.34
CA ILE A 1157 9.35 -13.07 25.60
C ILE A 1157 9.68 -14.15 26.63
N GLN A 1158 8.93 -15.25 26.62
CA GLN A 1158 9.17 -16.42 27.47
C GLN A 1158 9.45 -17.64 26.59
N VAL A 1159 10.57 -18.32 26.78
CA VAL A 1159 10.85 -19.61 26.15
C VAL A 1159 10.54 -20.73 27.13
N MET A 1160 9.79 -21.73 26.71
CA MET A 1160 9.39 -22.87 27.52
C MET A 1160 9.85 -24.20 26.92
N ASP A 1161 10.18 -25.16 27.78
CA ASP A 1161 10.44 -26.54 27.37
C ASP A 1161 9.15 -27.28 26.97
N ALA A 1162 9.26 -28.50 26.44
CA ALA A 1162 8.13 -29.33 26.02
C ALA A 1162 7.13 -29.68 27.15
N ARG A 1163 7.48 -29.42 28.42
CA ARG A 1163 6.62 -29.63 29.60
C ARG A 1163 5.98 -28.31 30.08
N GLY A 1164 6.18 -27.20 29.35
CA GLY A 1164 5.63 -25.89 29.68
C GLY A 1164 6.42 -25.13 30.76
N LYS A 1165 7.61 -25.60 31.15
CA LYS A 1165 8.46 -24.89 32.11
C LYS A 1165 9.20 -23.75 31.41
N ILE A 1166 9.10 -22.52 31.93
CA ILE A 1166 9.89 -21.38 31.43
C ILE A 1166 11.38 -21.64 31.69
N VAL A 1167 12.17 -21.66 30.62
CA VAL A 1167 13.62 -21.85 30.63
C VAL A 1167 14.40 -20.58 30.29
N MET A 1168 13.71 -19.55 29.78
CA MET A 1168 14.27 -18.23 29.49
C MET A 1168 13.17 -17.18 29.48
N GLU A 1169 13.47 -15.97 29.96
CA GLU A 1169 12.58 -14.82 29.89
C GLU A 1169 13.38 -13.57 29.55
N GLN A 1170 12.85 -12.73 28.65
CA GLN A 1170 13.48 -11.47 28.24
C GLN A 1170 12.41 -10.42 27.94
N GLN A 1171 12.68 -9.16 28.25
CA GLN A 1171 11.84 -8.04 27.83
C GLN A 1171 11.87 -7.85 26.30
N LEU A 1172 10.69 -7.71 25.70
CA LEU A 1172 10.52 -7.36 24.30
C LEU A 1172 10.62 -5.83 24.17
N LYS A 1173 11.71 -5.35 23.59
CA LYS A 1173 12.00 -3.91 23.45
C LYS A 1173 11.60 -3.35 22.09
N ARG A 1174 11.40 -4.22 21.09
CA ARG A 1174 11.13 -3.87 19.68
C ARG A 1174 10.27 -4.95 19.04
N ASN A 1175 9.52 -4.60 18.00
CA ASN A 1175 8.70 -5.57 17.23
C ASN A 1175 9.55 -6.68 16.59
N THR A 1176 10.85 -6.44 16.38
CA THR A 1176 11.81 -7.46 15.95
C THR A 1176 12.99 -7.48 16.90
N GLN A 1177 13.32 -8.65 17.46
CA GLN A 1177 14.36 -8.82 18.46
C GLN A 1177 15.01 -10.21 18.37
N SER A 1178 16.33 -10.25 18.50
CA SER A 1178 17.09 -11.49 18.57
C SER A 1178 17.12 -12.03 20.01
N VAL A 1179 16.96 -13.34 20.14
CA VAL A 1179 17.04 -14.09 21.41
C VAL A 1179 18.18 -15.10 21.32
N ASP A 1180 19.11 -15.03 22.26
CA ASP A 1180 20.23 -15.98 22.36
C ASP A 1180 19.77 -17.26 23.07
N VAL A 1181 19.68 -18.35 22.30
CA VAL A 1181 19.24 -19.68 22.73
C VAL A 1181 20.41 -20.67 22.81
N SER A 1182 21.66 -20.20 22.74
CA SER A 1182 22.87 -21.05 22.76
C SER A 1182 22.98 -21.94 24.00
N LYS A 1183 22.45 -21.50 25.15
CA LYS A 1183 22.46 -22.23 26.43
C LYS A 1183 21.35 -23.28 26.57
N LEU A 1184 20.42 -23.37 25.61
CA LEU A 1184 19.37 -24.38 25.61
C LEU A 1184 19.89 -25.70 25.04
N ALA A 1185 19.52 -26.83 25.64
CA ALA A 1185 19.83 -28.15 25.10
C ALA A 1185 19.06 -28.40 23.79
N ALA A 1186 19.58 -29.27 22.91
CA ALA A 1186 18.90 -29.65 21.68
C ALA A 1186 17.49 -30.20 21.96
N GLY A 1187 16.48 -29.72 21.24
CA GLY A 1187 15.08 -30.08 21.47
C GLY A 1187 14.07 -29.05 20.97
N THR A 1188 12.78 -29.33 21.18
CA THR A 1188 11.67 -28.46 20.78
C THR A 1188 11.25 -27.56 21.94
N TYR A 1189 11.15 -26.26 21.68
CA TYR A 1189 10.76 -25.24 22.65
C TYR A 1189 9.58 -24.42 22.13
N VAL A 1190 8.86 -23.77 23.04
CA VAL A 1190 7.75 -22.85 22.75
C VAL A 1190 8.17 -21.44 23.15
N VAL A 1191 8.10 -20.48 22.23
CA VAL A 1191 8.17 -19.06 22.55
C VAL A 1191 6.77 -18.54 22.81
N LYS A 1192 6.56 -17.84 23.92
CA LYS A 1192 5.36 -17.10 24.26
C LYS A 1192 5.68 -15.61 24.38
N ILE A 1193 4.90 -14.76 23.73
CA ILE A 1193 4.93 -13.32 23.93
C ILE A 1193 3.65 -12.88 24.64
N SER A 1194 3.78 -12.09 25.70
CA SER A 1194 2.64 -11.47 26.39
C SER A 1194 2.79 -9.95 26.35
N ASN A 1195 1.82 -9.21 25.80
CA ASN A 1195 1.86 -7.74 25.65
C ASN A 1195 0.75 -7.01 26.44
N GLY A 1196 0.32 -7.58 27.57
CA GLY A 1196 -0.70 -7.00 28.46
C GLY A 1196 -2.16 -7.12 27.97
N SER A 1197 -2.40 -7.30 26.67
CA SER A 1197 -3.74 -7.46 26.08
C SER A 1197 -3.91 -8.73 25.22
N SER A 1198 -2.82 -9.40 24.86
CA SER A 1198 -2.82 -10.64 24.07
C SER A 1198 -1.62 -11.54 24.39
N VAL A 1199 -1.77 -12.85 24.15
CA VAL A 1199 -0.75 -13.88 24.33
C VAL A 1199 -0.58 -14.64 23.02
N ILE A 1200 0.65 -14.73 22.52
CA ILE A 1200 0.95 -15.40 21.25
C ILE A 1200 2.02 -16.45 21.50
N THR A 1201 1.85 -17.65 20.95
CA THR A 1201 2.82 -18.74 21.11
C THR A 1201 3.23 -19.33 19.76
N SER A 1202 4.50 -19.74 19.64
CA SER A 1202 5.00 -20.44 18.45
C SER A 1202 6.15 -21.38 18.83
N LYS A 1203 6.36 -22.45 18.03
CA LYS A 1203 7.36 -23.50 18.32
C LYS A 1203 8.63 -23.29 17.50
N PHE A 1204 9.79 -23.55 18.12
CA PHE A 1204 11.06 -23.67 17.40
C PHE A 1204 11.87 -24.88 17.84
N VAL A 1205 12.77 -25.33 16.96
CA VAL A 1205 13.69 -26.44 17.19
C VAL A 1205 15.09 -25.88 17.43
N LYS A 1206 15.66 -26.19 18.60
CA LYS A 1206 17.08 -25.97 18.93
C LYS A 1206 17.87 -27.20 18.50
N GLN A 1207 18.86 -26.99 17.63
CA GLN A 1207 19.81 -28.02 17.20
C GLN A 1207 20.86 -28.31 18.26
#